data_AF-A0A7C5ESE2-F1
#
_entry.id   AF-A0A7C5ESE2-F1
#
_cell.length_a   1.000
_cell.length_b   1.000
_cell.length_c   1.000
_cell.angle_alpha   90.00
_cell.angle_beta   90.00
_cell.angle_gamma   90.00
#
_symmetry.space_group_name_H-M   'P 1'
#
loop_
_entity.id
_entity.type
_entity.pdbx_description
1 polymer ?
#
loop_
_entity_poly.entity_id
_entity_poly.type
_entity_poly.pdbx_seq_one_letter_code
_entity_poly.pdbx_strand_id
1 'polypeptide(L)'
;MKRHPWVEGLCTAVCSLALAAIIAGMAAQDLWAYHRNVRGVETGLEAKAPRVEEPRLGTNVSLEQYLSEGALREALRQARSLGIGTLRQRLPWADVEPERGAYRWEVWDRLLPAVAEAGFRVILVLDTSPAWARPPWEADNPFAPPADLADYARFAGAVAARYGRYVLAYQVWDEPNIYPHWGQGEISPAGYVEMLRLASEAIRQNDPEALIISGGLAPNLEAGGRNMSDVQFLREMYRRGAGAYFDVLGVKAYGFWSGPYDRRVSEKVLNFSRLVLLREEMVRRGEGHQSVWALEGGWCALERDWQGAPSPTGSDIPAVQAERLKQALQRVQREWPWMGLVAFGHLQPNAPPQDPLWGYALLDAQGRPTALYRALQEVAREPPTAYPGRWQGASALWSHTASGAAELRFWGTDVRLSLGNYPSSLIFTSDALPKQIAVSPGENPSPKTLRWHAEGGPTVHRLLVQGEGRPWEFIETLTVGARHPLGDLWLKGVVALAACLWLTLLAWRAGRLVPWRAAWAWCQRHWEGLPMGWRWMASLVPLVGLIVAPSTLWRVGMLALYGLVALLQPQVALLGAVMAIPFAPLNVHLGRWAFSIAEIALWVAVGARVWESLFRSRGVRPSKPVHLSWSRGCWLDLAVGLFVLLGLVATVAAEYQRVAWREWRLMVLEPALLYGLLRLGGHKKVAPLAVIDALWVGAVATALYALAIYPLPSGVIEAEGVRRAHGFYGSPNNLALYLERILPLGVALGLWGQKTWRRWAYGLGAIPVAAAFLLTFSRGAWALGFPAAALTLALLGSRPAHRKWVALAALGLGGILVLGAWRLRGALDWRQGTAFLRLSLWQSAWEMARDHPWLGVGPDNFLYYYGDYIRPGAEVDRWLSHPHNLILDFWLRLGIGGVGVLAAFVGGFVARLRAWLTNSPHDEARLAALGLAAGMAAGLAHGMMDSAYFTVELAAWFMVALAWVNGLS
;
A
#
# COMPACT_ATOMS: atom_id res chain seq x y z
N MET A 1 -1.27 38.50 43.47
CA MET A 1 -2.09 38.11 42.29
C MET A 1 -3.40 37.49 42.78
N LYS A 2 -4.55 38.16 42.60
CA LYS A 2 -5.86 37.56 42.93
C LYS A 2 -6.13 36.39 41.98
N ARG A 3 -6.24 35.16 42.48
CA ARG A 3 -6.60 33.98 41.67
C ARG A 3 -8.00 34.23 41.10
N HIS A 4 -8.13 34.31 39.78
CA HIS A 4 -9.43 34.40 39.15
C HIS A 4 -10.20 33.08 39.40
N PRO A 5 -11.48 33.12 39.85
CA PRO A 5 -12.24 31.93 40.23
C PRO A 5 -12.47 30.93 39.09
N TRP A 6 -12.24 31.31 37.83
CA TRP A 6 -12.37 30.42 36.68
C TRP A 6 -11.13 29.53 36.43
N VAL A 7 -10.01 29.78 37.09
CA VAL A 7 -8.76 29.00 36.91
C VAL A 7 -8.93 27.57 37.40
N GLU A 8 -9.62 27.35 38.53
CA GLU A 8 -9.90 26.00 39.05
C GLU A 8 -10.85 25.21 38.13
N GLY A 9 -11.85 25.88 37.56
CA GLY A 9 -12.74 25.29 36.54
C GLY A 9 -11.97 24.90 35.27
N LEU A 10 -11.03 25.73 34.83
CA LEU A 10 -10.16 25.42 33.69
C LEU A 10 -9.22 24.24 33.98
N CYS A 11 -8.56 24.23 35.14
CA CYS A 11 -7.69 23.12 35.55
C CYS A 11 -8.45 21.80 35.63
N THR A 12 -9.64 21.80 36.25
CA THR A 12 -10.50 20.62 36.33
C THR A 12 -10.90 20.15 34.92
N ALA A 13 -11.25 21.07 34.02
CA ALA A 13 -11.59 20.71 32.64
C ALA A 13 -10.42 20.09 31.88
N VAL A 14 -9.22 20.69 31.98
CA VAL A 14 -8.01 20.18 31.31
C VAL A 14 -7.59 18.83 31.87
N CYS A 15 -7.53 18.67 33.19
CA CYS A 15 -7.16 17.40 33.83
C CYS A 15 -8.17 16.28 33.48
N SER A 16 -9.47 16.61 33.44
CA SER A 16 -10.51 15.64 33.07
C SER A 16 -10.37 15.20 31.61
N LEU A 17 -10.10 16.13 30.69
CA LEU A 17 -9.84 15.79 29.27
C LEU A 17 -8.55 14.99 29.09
N ALA A 18 -7.49 15.33 29.82
CA ALA A 18 -6.23 14.58 29.78
C ALA A 18 -6.43 13.14 30.26
N LEU A 19 -7.15 12.94 31.36
CA LEU A 19 -7.47 11.60 31.86
C LEU A 19 -8.38 10.84 30.88
N ALA A 20 -9.36 11.51 30.27
CA ALA A 20 -10.21 10.91 29.24
C ALA A 20 -9.38 10.45 28.03
N ALA A 21 -8.38 11.23 27.63
CA ALA A 21 -7.48 10.87 26.54
C ALA A 21 -6.58 9.67 26.88
N ILE A 22 -6.10 9.57 28.12
CA ILE A 22 -5.32 8.41 28.60
C ILE A 22 -6.19 7.14 28.55
N ILE A 23 -7.41 7.20 29.08
CA ILE A 23 -8.35 6.05 29.08
C ILE A 23 -8.69 5.64 27.64
N ALA A 24 -9.00 6.62 26.77
CA ALA A 24 -9.25 6.35 25.36
C ALA A 24 -8.03 5.73 24.67
N GLY A 25 -6.82 6.18 25.01
CA GLY A 25 -5.57 5.62 24.50
C GLY A 25 -5.36 4.16 24.91
N MET A 26 -5.61 3.82 26.18
CA MET A 26 -5.56 2.44 26.68
C MET A 26 -6.60 1.55 26.00
N ALA A 27 -7.85 2.03 25.86
CA ALA A 27 -8.91 1.29 25.17
C ALA A 27 -8.58 1.08 23.69
N ALA A 28 -8.02 2.09 23.02
CA ALA A 28 -7.55 1.97 21.64
C ALA A 28 -6.38 0.98 21.50
N GLN A 29 -5.48 0.90 22.49
CA GLN A 29 -4.40 -0.08 22.53
C GLN A 29 -4.94 -1.51 22.68
N ASP A 30 -5.91 -1.73 23.58
CA ASP A 30 -6.58 -3.02 23.75
C ASP A 30 -7.32 -3.45 22.46
N LEU A 31 -8.05 -2.52 21.84
CA LEU A 31 -8.73 -2.76 20.57
C LEU A 31 -7.75 -3.06 19.44
N TRP A 32 -6.62 -2.35 19.37
CA TRP A 32 -5.56 -2.60 18.40
C TRP A 32 -4.93 -3.98 18.60
N ALA A 33 -4.65 -4.36 19.85
CA ALA A 33 -4.13 -5.68 20.19
C ALA A 33 -5.13 -6.79 19.82
N TYR A 34 -6.42 -6.58 20.08
CA TYR A 34 -7.48 -7.50 19.66
C TYR A 34 -7.49 -7.68 18.14
N HIS A 35 -7.63 -6.59 17.37
CA HIS A 35 -7.62 -6.64 15.91
C HIS A 35 -6.37 -7.31 15.36
N ARG A 36 -5.20 -7.03 15.94
CA ARG A 36 -3.94 -7.69 15.56
C ARG A 36 -4.01 -9.20 15.76
N ASN A 37 -4.58 -9.65 16.87
CA ASN A 37 -4.61 -11.07 17.23
C ASN A 37 -5.67 -11.86 16.45
N VAL A 38 -6.79 -11.23 16.07
CA VAL A 38 -7.89 -11.89 15.32
C VAL A 38 -7.83 -11.71 13.81
N ARG A 39 -6.91 -10.88 13.29
CA ARG A 39 -6.77 -10.68 11.84
C ARG A 39 -6.43 -12.02 11.14
N GLY A 40 -7.21 -12.36 10.13
CA GLY A 40 -7.09 -13.62 9.38
C GLY A 40 -7.72 -14.85 10.04
N VAL A 41 -8.35 -14.69 11.20
CA VAL A 41 -9.13 -15.76 11.85
C VAL A 41 -10.54 -15.75 11.27
N GLU A 42 -10.94 -16.84 10.62
CA GLU A 42 -12.28 -17.00 10.02
C GLU A 42 -13.09 -18.05 10.78
N THR A 43 -14.41 -17.85 10.83
CA THR A 43 -15.30 -18.72 11.63
C THR A 43 -15.50 -20.12 11.02
N GLY A 44 -15.32 -20.28 9.71
CA GLY A 44 -15.60 -21.52 8.98
C GLY A 44 -17.09 -21.76 8.68
N LEU A 45 -17.98 -20.82 9.02
CA LEU A 45 -19.44 -20.97 8.88
C LEU A 45 -20.02 -20.44 7.56
N GLU A 46 -19.20 -19.84 6.72
CA GLU A 46 -19.64 -19.26 5.45
C GLU A 46 -20.14 -20.34 4.50
N ALA A 47 -21.29 -20.12 3.87
CA ALA A 47 -21.88 -21.10 2.96
C ALA A 47 -21.00 -21.41 1.73
N LYS A 48 -20.20 -20.41 1.31
CA LYS A 48 -19.22 -20.52 0.23
C LYS A 48 -17.80 -20.77 0.73
N ALA A 49 -17.63 -21.20 1.99
CA ALA A 49 -16.31 -21.55 2.49
C ALA A 49 -15.70 -22.64 1.59
N PRO A 50 -14.40 -22.52 1.25
CA PRO A 50 -13.73 -23.53 0.44
C PRO A 50 -13.69 -24.87 1.18
N ARG A 51 -13.54 -25.94 0.40
CA ARG A 51 -13.45 -27.30 0.92
C ARG A 51 -12.11 -27.51 1.64
N VAL A 52 -12.17 -28.23 2.76
CA VAL A 52 -11.00 -28.77 3.46
C VAL A 52 -10.81 -30.23 3.03
N GLU A 53 -9.58 -30.57 2.64
CA GLU A 53 -9.22 -31.92 2.23
C GLU A 53 -9.09 -32.87 3.43
N GLU A 54 -9.39 -34.14 3.19
CA GLU A 54 -9.26 -35.21 4.17
C GLU A 54 -8.36 -36.33 3.62
N PRO A 55 -7.28 -36.71 4.33
CA PRO A 55 -6.56 -35.91 5.33
C PRO A 55 -6.12 -34.53 4.80
N ARG A 56 -6.08 -33.53 5.69
CA ARG A 56 -5.65 -32.16 5.36
C ARG A 56 -4.12 -32.05 5.15
N LEU A 57 -3.38 -33.01 5.68
CA LEU A 57 -1.92 -33.04 5.65
C LEU A 57 -1.42 -33.76 4.38
N GLY A 58 -0.53 -33.08 3.67
CA GLY A 58 0.26 -33.60 2.57
C GLY A 58 1.76 -33.48 2.84
N THR A 59 2.59 -33.93 1.90
CA THR A 59 4.04 -33.64 1.91
C THR A 59 4.60 -33.62 0.49
N ASN A 60 5.77 -33.00 0.32
CA ASN A 60 6.49 -32.99 -0.95
C ASN A 60 7.29 -34.29 -1.10
N VAL A 61 7.35 -34.83 -2.32
CA VAL A 61 8.03 -36.09 -2.62
C VAL A 61 8.86 -36.00 -3.89
N SER A 62 9.87 -36.86 -3.95
CA SER A 62 10.72 -37.11 -5.12
C SER A 62 10.75 -38.63 -5.34
N LEU A 63 9.62 -39.21 -5.71
CA LEU A 63 9.44 -40.67 -5.75
C LEU A 63 10.29 -41.35 -6.84
N GLU A 64 10.70 -40.59 -7.86
CA GLU A 64 11.57 -41.06 -8.94
C GLU A 64 12.93 -41.57 -8.46
N GLN A 65 13.39 -41.14 -7.27
CA GLN A 65 14.63 -41.63 -6.67
C GLN A 65 14.54 -43.10 -6.19
N TYR A 66 13.32 -43.63 -5.97
CA TYR A 66 13.12 -45.00 -5.51
C TYR A 66 13.10 -45.98 -6.69
N LEU A 67 14.29 -46.46 -7.06
CA LEU A 67 14.48 -47.33 -8.22
C LEU A 67 13.87 -48.74 -8.05
N SER A 68 13.71 -49.23 -6.81
CA SER A 68 13.11 -50.53 -6.53
C SER A 68 11.70 -50.42 -5.95
N GLU A 69 10.83 -51.38 -6.30
CA GLU A 69 9.46 -51.48 -5.78
C GLU A 69 9.44 -51.57 -4.25
N GLY A 70 10.40 -52.28 -3.65
CA GLY A 70 10.51 -52.41 -2.19
C GLY A 70 10.78 -51.06 -1.52
N ALA A 71 11.69 -50.25 -2.07
CA ALA A 71 12.02 -48.94 -1.52
C ALA A 71 10.85 -47.96 -1.66
N LEU A 72 10.17 -47.97 -2.82
CA LEU A 72 8.99 -47.13 -3.06
C LEU A 72 7.86 -47.48 -2.08
N ARG A 73 7.54 -48.77 -1.92
CA ARG A 73 6.50 -49.23 -0.99
C ARG A 73 6.83 -48.88 0.45
N GLU A 74 8.10 -48.95 0.84
CA GLU A 74 8.54 -48.55 2.18
C GLU A 74 8.34 -47.04 2.42
N ALA A 75 8.76 -46.20 1.48
CA ALA A 75 8.56 -44.75 1.57
C ALA A 75 7.07 -44.37 1.66
N LEU A 76 6.23 -45.00 0.83
CA LEU A 76 4.76 -44.79 0.87
C LEU A 76 4.15 -45.27 2.19
N ARG A 77 4.61 -46.40 2.73
CA ARG A 77 4.18 -46.90 4.06
C ARG A 77 4.56 -45.92 5.18
N GLN A 78 5.76 -45.36 5.12
CA GLN A 78 6.22 -44.37 6.10
C GLN A 78 5.39 -43.09 6.03
N ALA A 79 5.14 -42.55 4.83
CA ALA A 79 4.25 -41.41 4.64
C ALA A 79 2.84 -41.68 5.20
N ARG A 80 2.27 -42.87 4.96
CA ARG A 80 0.93 -43.23 5.44
C ARG A 80 0.87 -43.26 6.97
N SER A 81 1.95 -43.70 7.62
CA SER A 81 2.04 -43.73 9.09
C SER A 81 2.02 -42.36 9.76
N LEU A 82 2.23 -41.28 8.99
CA LEU A 82 2.16 -39.89 9.44
C LEU A 82 0.77 -39.25 9.24
N GLY A 83 -0.23 -40.02 8.81
CA GLY A 83 -1.57 -39.49 8.50
C GLY A 83 -1.58 -38.60 7.25
N ILE A 84 -0.57 -38.71 6.39
CA ILE A 84 -0.48 -37.98 5.12
C ILE A 84 -1.46 -38.61 4.13
N GLY A 85 -2.27 -37.77 3.48
CA GLY A 85 -3.24 -38.19 2.47
C GLY A 85 -2.86 -37.84 1.03
N THR A 86 -2.02 -36.82 0.86
CA THR A 86 -1.71 -36.24 -0.45
C THR A 86 -0.21 -36.06 -0.62
N LEU A 87 0.31 -36.49 -1.76
CA LEU A 87 1.71 -36.34 -2.13
C LEU A 87 1.84 -35.29 -3.23
N ARG A 88 2.68 -34.28 -3.04
CA ARG A 88 3.03 -33.30 -4.07
C ARG A 88 4.29 -33.76 -4.79
N GLN A 89 4.14 -34.19 -6.04
CA GLN A 89 5.20 -34.76 -6.88
C GLN A 89 5.45 -33.84 -8.07
N ARG A 90 6.71 -33.51 -8.35
CA ARG A 90 7.08 -32.78 -9.57
C ARG A 90 7.12 -33.75 -10.75
N LEU A 91 6.64 -33.30 -11.91
CA LEU A 91 6.69 -34.00 -13.18
C LEU A 91 7.27 -33.00 -14.21
N PRO A 92 8.61 -32.90 -14.32
CA PRO A 92 9.26 -31.91 -15.16
C PRO A 92 8.98 -32.19 -16.64
N TRP A 93 8.46 -31.20 -17.38
CA TRP A 93 8.23 -31.31 -18.82
C TRP A 93 9.52 -31.63 -19.58
N ALA A 94 10.64 -31.03 -19.17
CA ALA A 94 11.93 -31.24 -19.81
C ALA A 94 12.39 -32.71 -19.81
N ASP A 95 12.03 -33.47 -18.78
CA ASP A 95 12.37 -34.89 -18.64
C ASP A 95 11.39 -35.79 -19.40
N VAL A 96 10.14 -35.35 -19.50
CA VAL A 96 9.05 -36.12 -20.11
C VAL A 96 8.98 -35.96 -21.62
N GLU A 97 9.31 -34.79 -22.18
CA GLU A 97 9.32 -34.54 -23.62
C GLU A 97 10.68 -33.93 -24.06
N PRO A 98 11.78 -34.70 -23.96
CA PRO A 98 13.11 -34.18 -24.28
C PRO A 98 13.26 -33.78 -25.75
N GLU A 99 12.46 -34.37 -26.64
CA GLU A 99 12.31 -33.99 -28.04
C GLU A 99 10.82 -33.78 -28.35
N ARG A 100 10.50 -32.79 -29.19
CA ARG A 100 9.11 -32.40 -29.49
C ARG A 100 8.30 -33.59 -30.00
N GLY A 101 7.23 -33.93 -29.29
CA GLY A 101 6.31 -35.04 -29.58
C GLY A 101 6.81 -36.43 -29.13
N ALA A 102 8.05 -36.56 -28.63
CA ALA A 102 8.63 -37.82 -28.20
C ALA A 102 8.61 -37.93 -26.67
N TYR A 103 7.51 -38.48 -26.14
CA TYR A 103 7.29 -38.59 -24.71
C TYR A 103 7.96 -39.82 -24.06
N ARG A 104 8.50 -39.65 -22.85
CA ARG A 104 9.07 -40.69 -21.97
C ARG A 104 8.22 -40.84 -20.71
N TRP A 105 7.38 -41.88 -20.68
CA TRP A 105 6.37 -42.08 -19.63
C TRP A 105 6.75 -43.14 -18.59
N GLU A 106 7.83 -43.88 -18.80
CA GLU A 106 8.14 -45.15 -18.10
C GLU A 106 8.20 -44.98 -16.58
N VAL A 107 8.82 -43.90 -16.11
CA VAL A 107 8.94 -43.59 -14.68
C VAL A 107 7.56 -43.32 -14.08
N TRP A 108 6.74 -42.51 -14.73
CA TRP A 108 5.44 -42.06 -14.22
C TRP A 108 4.35 -43.14 -14.31
N ASP A 109 4.41 -43.99 -15.35
CA ASP A 109 3.56 -45.17 -15.51
C ASP A 109 3.77 -46.19 -14.39
N ARG A 110 4.97 -46.23 -13.80
CA ARG A 110 5.26 -47.04 -12.62
C ARG A 110 4.80 -46.36 -11.33
N LEU A 111 5.11 -45.08 -11.15
CA LEU A 111 4.91 -44.37 -9.88
C LEU A 111 3.45 -44.07 -9.58
N LEU A 112 2.68 -43.49 -10.52
CA LEU A 112 1.35 -42.97 -10.23
C LEU A 112 0.33 -44.06 -9.86
N PRO A 113 0.31 -45.23 -10.53
CA PRO A 113 -0.52 -46.35 -10.09
C PRO A 113 -0.14 -46.85 -8.69
N ALA A 114 1.16 -47.00 -8.39
CA ALA A 114 1.62 -47.47 -7.08
C ALA A 114 1.24 -46.50 -5.93
N VAL A 115 1.26 -45.19 -6.20
CA VAL A 115 0.82 -44.17 -5.24
C VAL A 115 -0.69 -44.26 -4.99
N ALA A 116 -1.48 -44.45 -6.05
CA ALA A 116 -2.93 -44.62 -5.94
C ALA A 116 -3.31 -45.93 -5.22
N GLU A 117 -2.62 -47.04 -5.50
CA GLU A 117 -2.79 -48.32 -4.81
C GLU A 117 -2.47 -48.22 -3.30
N ALA A 118 -1.50 -47.38 -2.94
CA ALA A 118 -1.19 -47.06 -1.54
C ALA A 118 -2.20 -46.10 -0.89
N GLY A 119 -3.26 -45.69 -1.61
CA GLY A 119 -4.36 -44.89 -1.09
C GLY A 119 -4.03 -43.41 -0.92
N PHE A 120 -3.06 -42.89 -1.68
CA PHE A 120 -2.73 -41.46 -1.74
C PHE A 120 -3.39 -40.80 -2.93
N ARG A 121 -3.60 -39.50 -2.80
CA ARG A 121 -3.89 -38.58 -3.90
C ARG A 121 -2.64 -37.82 -4.29
N VAL A 122 -2.53 -37.39 -5.55
CA VAL A 122 -1.33 -36.72 -6.06
C VAL A 122 -1.64 -35.30 -6.54
N ILE A 123 -0.82 -34.34 -6.12
CA ILE A 123 -0.68 -33.05 -6.78
C ILE A 123 0.50 -33.17 -7.73
N LEU A 124 0.27 -33.00 -9.04
CA LEU A 124 1.33 -32.99 -10.04
C LEU A 124 1.77 -31.56 -10.33
N VAL A 125 3.04 -31.27 -10.10
CA VAL A 125 3.65 -29.99 -10.47
C VAL A 125 4.18 -30.11 -11.89
N LEU A 126 3.53 -29.40 -12.81
CA LEU A 126 3.92 -29.33 -14.20
C LEU A 126 4.83 -28.11 -14.38
N ASP A 127 6.13 -28.35 -14.46
CA ASP A 127 7.12 -27.27 -14.54
C ASP A 127 8.24 -27.62 -15.50
N THR A 128 9.19 -26.67 -15.62
CA THR A 128 10.29 -26.68 -16.58
C THR A 128 9.85 -26.61 -18.04
N SER A 129 10.79 -26.29 -18.92
CA SER A 129 10.63 -26.32 -20.37
C SER A 129 11.77 -27.15 -20.97
N PRO A 130 11.52 -28.08 -21.91
CA PRO A 130 12.57 -28.81 -22.61
C PRO A 130 13.42 -27.87 -23.47
N ALA A 131 14.65 -28.27 -23.79
CA ALA A 131 15.60 -27.41 -24.50
C ALA A 131 15.07 -26.86 -25.83
N TRP A 132 14.28 -27.66 -26.56
CA TRP A 132 13.68 -27.25 -27.83
C TRP A 132 12.55 -26.21 -27.69
N ALA A 133 11.94 -26.08 -26.52
CA ALA A 133 10.83 -25.16 -26.25
C ALA A 133 11.28 -23.83 -25.61
N ARG A 134 12.53 -23.74 -25.14
CA ARG A 134 13.05 -22.53 -24.47
C ARG A 134 13.43 -21.43 -25.46
N PRO A 135 13.26 -20.14 -25.10
CA PRO A 135 13.88 -19.05 -25.85
C PRO A 135 15.41 -19.24 -25.96
N PRO A 136 16.05 -18.92 -27.10
CA PRO A 136 17.49 -19.16 -27.29
C PRO A 136 18.39 -18.51 -26.23
N TRP A 137 18.00 -17.37 -25.68
CA TRP A 137 18.74 -16.63 -24.65
C TRP A 137 18.53 -17.17 -23.22
N GLU A 138 17.63 -18.15 -23.05
CA GLU A 138 17.33 -18.87 -21.80
C GLU A 138 17.75 -20.35 -21.90
N ALA A 139 18.60 -20.70 -22.87
CA ALA A 139 18.92 -22.09 -23.20
C ALA A 139 19.43 -22.91 -21.98
N ASP A 140 20.10 -22.26 -21.03
CA ASP A 140 20.70 -22.90 -19.85
C ASP A 140 19.78 -22.96 -18.62
N ASN A 141 18.59 -22.34 -18.66
CA ASN A 141 17.66 -22.33 -17.53
C ASN A 141 16.42 -23.20 -17.81
N PRO A 142 16.33 -24.42 -17.27
CA PRO A 142 15.17 -25.28 -17.48
C PRO A 142 13.88 -24.68 -16.89
N PHE A 143 13.95 -23.74 -15.95
CA PHE A 143 12.80 -23.03 -15.39
C PHE A 143 12.48 -21.72 -16.11
N ALA A 144 13.00 -21.52 -17.33
CA ALA A 144 12.48 -20.49 -18.20
C ALA A 144 11.11 -20.91 -18.77
N PRO A 145 10.15 -19.98 -18.88
CA PRO A 145 8.89 -20.26 -19.59
C PRO A 145 9.18 -20.59 -21.06
N PRO A 146 8.34 -21.38 -21.73
CA PRO A 146 8.54 -21.72 -23.13
C PRO A 146 8.35 -20.48 -24.02
N ALA A 147 9.01 -20.50 -25.18
CA ALA A 147 8.84 -19.47 -26.20
C ALA A 147 7.42 -19.47 -26.79
N ASP A 148 6.79 -20.65 -26.87
CA ASP A 148 5.39 -20.84 -27.28
C ASP A 148 4.60 -21.53 -26.15
N LEU A 149 3.64 -20.80 -25.57
CA LEU A 149 2.80 -21.30 -24.48
C LEU A 149 1.87 -22.44 -24.92
N ALA A 150 1.57 -22.56 -26.22
CA ALA A 150 0.74 -23.66 -26.74
C ALA A 150 1.46 -25.00 -26.65
N ASP A 151 2.79 -25.01 -26.71
CA ASP A 151 3.57 -26.23 -26.55
C ASP A 151 3.45 -26.78 -25.12
N TYR A 152 3.50 -25.90 -24.11
CA TYR A 152 3.27 -26.30 -22.72
C TYR A 152 1.82 -26.74 -22.46
N ALA A 153 0.84 -26.06 -23.05
CA ALA A 153 -0.56 -26.46 -22.96
C ALA A 153 -0.81 -27.87 -23.53
N ARG A 154 -0.19 -28.20 -24.67
CA ARG A 154 -0.27 -29.54 -25.26
C ARG A 154 0.32 -30.61 -24.33
N PHE A 155 1.47 -30.32 -23.72
CA PHE A 155 2.07 -31.22 -22.72
C PHE A 155 1.14 -31.40 -21.51
N ALA A 156 0.60 -30.32 -20.95
CA ALA A 156 -0.31 -30.38 -19.81
C ALA A 156 -1.57 -31.21 -20.13
N GLY A 157 -2.14 -31.03 -21.33
CA GLY A 157 -3.25 -31.84 -21.83
C GLY A 157 -2.89 -33.33 -22.00
N ALA A 158 -1.69 -33.65 -22.51
CA ALA A 158 -1.21 -35.02 -22.66
C ALA A 158 -1.04 -35.73 -21.30
N VAL A 159 -0.50 -35.02 -20.30
CA VAL A 159 -0.39 -35.52 -18.92
C VAL A 159 -1.79 -35.80 -18.34
N ALA A 160 -2.73 -34.87 -18.52
CA ALA A 160 -4.11 -35.03 -18.03
C ALA A 160 -4.83 -36.21 -18.69
N ALA A 161 -4.72 -36.35 -20.02
CA ALA A 161 -5.30 -37.47 -20.77
C ALA A 161 -4.78 -38.83 -20.31
N ARG A 162 -3.50 -38.90 -19.92
CA ARG A 162 -2.86 -40.15 -19.50
C ARG A 162 -3.14 -40.50 -18.04
N TYR A 163 -3.10 -39.51 -17.15
CA TYR A 163 -3.01 -39.73 -15.71
C TYR A 163 -4.19 -39.20 -14.88
N GLY A 164 -5.20 -38.56 -15.47
CA GLY A 164 -6.32 -37.92 -14.75
C GLY A 164 -6.92 -38.73 -13.61
N ARG A 165 -7.16 -40.03 -13.82
CA ARG A 165 -7.69 -40.94 -12.79
C ARG A 165 -6.86 -41.08 -11.50
N TYR A 166 -5.59 -40.67 -11.51
CA TYR A 166 -4.67 -40.76 -10.36
C TYR A 166 -4.39 -39.39 -9.71
N VAL A 167 -4.79 -38.30 -10.36
CA VAL A 167 -4.37 -36.94 -10.00
C VAL A 167 -5.52 -36.22 -9.31
N LEU A 168 -5.25 -35.64 -8.15
CA LEU A 168 -6.20 -34.77 -7.46
C LEU A 168 -6.20 -33.37 -8.07
N ALA A 169 -5.01 -32.85 -8.36
CA ALA A 169 -4.85 -31.49 -8.87
C ALA A 169 -3.57 -31.33 -9.69
N TYR A 170 -3.61 -30.42 -10.65
CA TYR A 170 -2.46 -30.01 -11.44
C TYR A 170 -2.02 -28.62 -11.01
N GLN A 171 -0.78 -28.51 -10.55
CA GLN A 171 -0.14 -27.24 -10.29
C GLN A 171 0.54 -26.76 -11.57
N VAL A 172 0.07 -25.61 -12.07
CA VAL A 172 0.62 -24.99 -13.28
C VAL A 172 1.79 -24.10 -12.90
N TRP A 173 2.99 -24.62 -13.11
CA TRP A 173 4.29 -24.03 -12.77
C TRP A 173 4.58 -23.96 -11.26
N ASP A 174 5.82 -23.63 -10.88
CA ASP A 174 6.19 -23.33 -9.49
C ASP A 174 7.02 -22.05 -9.43
N GLU A 175 6.72 -21.21 -8.43
CA GLU A 175 7.44 -19.94 -8.17
C GLU A 175 7.57 -18.99 -9.38
N PRO A 176 6.49 -18.73 -10.16
CA PRO A 176 6.57 -17.88 -11.36
C PRO A 176 6.93 -16.42 -11.07
N ASN A 177 7.01 -16.04 -9.79
CA ASN A 177 7.26 -14.69 -9.32
C ASN A 177 8.71 -14.43 -8.89
N ILE A 178 9.63 -15.39 -9.02
CA ILE A 178 11.05 -15.22 -8.68
C ILE A 178 12.00 -15.86 -9.68
N TYR A 179 13.24 -15.35 -9.71
CA TYR A 179 14.37 -15.96 -10.37
C TYR A 179 14.92 -17.14 -9.54
N PRO A 180 15.37 -18.26 -10.17
CA PRO A 180 15.42 -18.53 -11.62
C PRO A 180 14.12 -19.13 -12.19
N HIS A 181 13.05 -19.20 -11.40
CA HIS A 181 11.82 -19.94 -11.70
C HIS A 181 10.90 -19.28 -12.74
N TRP A 182 11.34 -18.20 -13.39
CA TRP A 182 10.68 -17.64 -14.56
C TRP A 182 11.69 -17.11 -15.58
N GLY A 183 12.82 -17.80 -15.73
CA GLY A 183 13.93 -17.34 -16.57
C GLY A 183 14.87 -16.36 -15.87
N GLN A 184 15.93 -15.98 -16.57
CA GLN A 184 16.85 -14.88 -16.25
C GLN A 184 16.24 -13.49 -16.54
N GLY A 185 15.20 -13.43 -17.38
CA GLY A 185 14.47 -12.22 -17.73
C GLY A 185 13.65 -11.61 -16.59
N GLU A 186 12.89 -10.57 -16.92
CA GLU A 186 11.96 -9.94 -15.97
C GLU A 186 10.73 -10.83 -15.72
N ILE A 187 10.26 -10.86 -14.46
CA ILE A 187 9.04 -11.56 -14.07
C ILE A 187 7.84 -11.01 -14.84
N SER A 188 7.02 -11.90 -15.40
CA SER A 188 5.85 -11.52 -16.19
C SER A 188 4.56 -12.15 -15.63
N PRO A 189 3.81 -11.43 -14.77
CA PRO A 189 2.47 -11.88 -14.37
C PRO A 189 1.55 -12.09 -15.58
N ALA A 190 1.71 -11.27 -16.63
CA ALA A 190 0.96 -11.40 -17.88
C ALA A 190 1.21 -12.73 -18.59
N GLY A 191 2.49 -13.07 -18.79
CA GLY A 191 2.88 -14.32 -19.43
C GLY A 191 2.44 -15.54 -18.60
N TYR A 192 2.54 -15.44 -17.27
CA TYR A 192 2.07 -16.50 -16.39
C TYR A 192 0.55 -16.71 -16.46
N VAL A 193 -0.26 -15.64 -16.46
CA VAL A 193 -1.72 -15.77 -16.54
C VAL A 193 -2.16 -16.38 -17.87
N GLU A 194 -1.52 -16.03 -18.98
CA GLU A 194 -1.83 -16.63 -20.28
C GLU A 194 -1.43 -18.12 -20.33
N MET A 195 -0.27 -18.48 -19.77
CA MET A 195 0.15 -19.87 -19.66
C MET A 195 -0.82 -20.68 -18.78
N LEU A 196 -1.26 -20.10 -17.66
CA LEU A 196 -2.25 -20.68 -16.76
C LEU A 196 -3.58 -20.92 -17.47
N ARG A 197 -4.06 -19.94 -18.23
CA ARG A 197 -5.29 -20.05 -19.03
C ARG A 197 -5.20 -21.23 -20.00
N LEU A 198 -4.20 -21.22 -20.88
CA LEU A 198 -4.02 -22.26 -21.91
C LEU A 198 -3.84 -23.66 -21.31
N ALA A 199 -3.05 -23.79 -20.25
CA ALA A 199 -2.86 -25.07 -19.57
C ALA A 199 -4.16 -25.55 -18.89
N SER A 200 -4.90 -24.66 -18.23
CA SER A 200 -6.16 -25.00 -17.56
C SER A 200 -7.21 -25.51 -18.56
N GLU A 201 -7.31 -24.87 -19.74
CA GLU A 201 -8.20 -25.28 -20.82
C GLU A 201 -7.81 -26.66 -21.37
N ALA A 202 -6.52 -26.88 -21.64
CA ALA A 202 -6.03 -28.15 -22.17
C ALA A 202 -6.17 -29.31 -21.18
N ILE A 203 -5.94 -29.07 -19.89
CA ILE A 203 -6.15 -30.07 -18.83
C ILE A 203 -7.63 -30.43 -18.75
N ARG A 204 -8.53 -29.44 -18.62
CA ARG A 204 -9.97 -29.70 -18.47
C ARG A 204 -10.63 -30.35 -19.67
N GLN A 205 -10.07 -30.18 -20.87
CA GLN A 205 -10.52 -30.91 -22.06
C GLN A 205 -10.33 -32.43 -21.94
N ASN A 206 -9.31 -32.86 -21.18
CA ASN A 206 -8.95 -34.27 -21.03
C ASN A 206 -9.31 -34.84 -19.65
N ASP A 207 -9.42 -33.99 -18.64
CA ASP A 207 -9.80 -34.30 -17.26
C ASP A 207 -10.77 -33.23 -16.72
N PRO A 208 -12.08 -33.36 -17.01
CA PRO A 208 -13.07 -32.31 -16.70
C PRO A 208 -13.25 -32.02 -15.20
N GLU A 209 -12.92 -32.98 -14.33
CA GLU A 209 -13.02 -32.86 -12.87
C GLU A 209 -11.72 -32.36 -12.21
N ALA A 210 -10.65 -32.15 -12.99
CA ALA A 210 -9.36 -31.70 -12.51
C ALA A 210 -9.45 -30.41 -11.68
N LEU A 211 -8.81 -30.40 -10.51
CA LEU A 211 -8.52 -29.16 -9.80
C LEU A 211 -7.26 -28.53 -10.38
N ILE A 212 -7.33 -27.24 -10.70
CA ILE A 212 -6.19 -26.45 -11.18
C ILE A 212 -5.67 -25.62 -10.02
N ILE A 213 -4.39 -25.79 -9.70
CA ILE A 213 -3.66 -24.95 -8.74
C ILE A 213 -2.83 -23.94 -9.52
N SER A 214 -2.90 -22.67 -9.11
CA SER A 214 -1.91 -21.69 -9.56
C SER A 214 -0.50 -22.10 -9.16
N GLY A 215 0.50 -21.40 -9.72
CA GLY A 215 1.89 -21.59 -9.37
C GLY A 215 2.09 -21.27 -7.90
N GLY A 216 2.93 -22.06 -7.23
CA GLY A 216 3.25 -21.87 -5.82
C GLY A 216 4.00 -20.55 -5.63
N LEU A 217 3.29 -19.51 -5.19
CA LEU A 217 3.88 -18.17 -5.09
C LEU A 217 4.95 -18.13 -3.98
N ALA A 218 6.16 -17.70 -4.35
CA ALA A 218 7.29 -17.60 -3.45
C ALA A 218 7.24 -16.29 -2.64
N PRO A 219 7.25 -16.35 -1.29
CA PRO A 219 7.21 -15.15 -0.46
C PRO A 219 8.53 -14.37 -0.52
N ASN A 220 8.46 -13.11 -0.97
CA ASN A 220 9.58 -12.17 -0.99
C ASN A 220 9.09 -10.71 -0.81
N LEU A 221 10.01 -9.75 -0.76
CA LEU A 221 9.73 -8.32 -0.53
C LEU A 221 10.04 -7.42 -1.73
N GLU A 222 10.48 -8.00 -2.84
CA GLU A 222 10.91 -7.26 -4.02
C GLU A 222 9.69 -6.75 -4.81
N ALA A 223 9.80 -5.54 -5.37
CA ALA A 223 8.68 -4.86 -6.02
C ALA A 223 8.53 -5.16 -7.53
N GLY A 224 9.53 -5.83 -8.13
CA GLY A 224 9.59 -6.08 -9.58
C GLY A 224 11.01 -6.30 -10.07
N GLY A 225 11.19 -6.45 -11.38
CA GLY A 225 12.43 -6.91 -11.98
C GLY A 225 12.45 -8.43 -12.10
N ARG A 226 13.56 -9.06 -11.71
CA ARG A 226 13.70 -10.53 -11.71
C ARG A 226 12.96 -11.23 -10.58
N ASN A 227 12.36 -10.47 -9.65
CA ASN A 227 11.52 -10.97 -8.57
C ASN A 227 10.37 -10.01 -8.32
N MET A 228 9.22 -10.54 -7.92
CA MET A 228 8.05 -9.77 -7.48
C MET A 228 7.43 -10.44 -6.27
N SER A 229 7.07 -9.66 -5.25
CA SER A 229 6.45 -10.19 -4.05
C SER A 229 5.17 -10.95 -4.38
N ASP A 230 4.97 -12.11 -3.74
CA ASP A 230 3.75 -12.92 -3.78
C ASP A 230 2.45 -12.09 -3.73
N VAL A 231 2.38 -11.09 -2.85
CA VAL A 231 1.21 -10.21 -2.71
C VAL A 231 1.00 -9.34 -3.96
N GLN A 232 2.06 -8.74 -4.48
CA GLN A 232 1.97 -7.90 -5.68
C GLN A 232 1.73 -8.74 -6.94
N PHE A 233 2.36 -9.90 -7.05
CA PHE A 233 2.17 -10.83 -8.16
C PHE A 233 0.72 -11.34 -8.18
N LEU A 234 0.14 -11.70 -7.03
CA LEU A 234 -1.28 -12.09 -6.92
C LEU A 234 -2.22 -10.95 -7.33
N ARG A 235 -1.93 -9.70 -6.95
CA ARG A 235 -2.71 -8.53 -7.39
C ARG A 235 -2.69 -8.39 -8.91
N GLU A 236 -1.53 -8.56 -9.54
CA GLU A 236 -1.39 -8.50 -10.99
C GLU A 236 -2.05 -9.68 -11.69
N MET A 237 -1.97 -10.89 -11.12
CA MET A 237 -2.70 -12.05 -11.62
C MET A 237 -4.21 -11.78 -11.65
N TYR A 238 -4.79 -11.30 -10.54
CA TYR A 238 -6.22 -11.00 -10.49
C TYR A 238 -6.62 -9.82 -11.38
N ARG A 239 -5.79 -8.77 -11.48
CA ARG A 239 -6.03 -7.65 -12.40
C ARG A 239 -6.17 -8.13 -13.85
N ARG A 240 -5.49 -9.22 -14.20
CA ARG A 240 -5.50 -9.85 -15.54
C ARG A 240 -6.52 -10.98 -15.69
N GLY A 241 -7.39 -11.20 -14.69
CA GLY A 241 -8.47 -12.18 -14.77
C GLY A 241 -8.07 -13.62 -14.45
N ALA A 242 -6.94 -13.85 -13.77
CA ALA A 242 -6.47 -15.20 -13.44
C ALA A 242 -7.47 -16.05 -12.64
N GLY A 243 -8.37 -15.42 -11.88
CA GLY A 243 -9.35 -16.12 -11.03
C GLY A 243 -10.24 -17.10 -11.78
N ALA A 244 -10.45 -16.90 -13.09
CA ALA A 244 -11.22 -17.82 -13.93
C ALA A 244 -10.48 -19.12 -14.32
N TYR A 245 -9.16 -19.18 -14.12
CA TYR A 245 -8.29 -20.21 -14.68
C TYR A 245 -7.66 -21.14 -13.63
N PHE A 246 -7.97 -20.95 -12.35
CA PHE A 246 -7.56 -21.85 -11.28
C PHE A 246 -8.68 -22.03 -10.23
N ASP A 247 -8.70 -23.16 -9.53
CA ASP A 247 -9.63 -23.44 -8.43
C ASP A 247 -8.99 -23.21 -7.06
N VAL A 248 -7.66 -23.36 -7.01
CA VAL A 248 -6.86 -23.29 -5.79
C VAL A 248 -5.70 -22.32 -5.98
N LEU A 249 -5.55 -21.37 -5.05
CA LEU A 249 -4.35 -20.56 -4.95
C LEU A 249 -3.23 -21.37 -4.29
N GLY A 250 -2.15 -21.62 -5.03
CA GLY A 250 -0.94 -22.25 -4.54
C GLY A 250 -0.04 -21.26 -3.79
N VAL A 251 0.31 -21.55 -2.54
CA VAL A 251 1.17 -20.67 -1.72
C VAL A 251 2.29 -21.45 -1.03
N LYS A 252 3.40 -20.76 -0.71
CA LYS A 252 4.46 -21.31 0.14
C LYS A 252 4.42 -20.70 1.55
N ALA A 253 4.12 -21.53 2.52
CA ALA A 253 3.79 -21.17 3.89
C ALA A 253 5.01 -21.27 4.84
N TYR A 254 6.07 -20.53 4.52
CA TYR A 254 7.28 -20.47 5.33
C TYR A 254 7.12 -19.58 6.56
N GLY A 255 7.65 -20.02 7.69
CA GLY A 255 7.65 -19.25 8.94
C GLY A 255 8.83 -18.29 9.10
N PHE A 256 9.86 -18.44 8.27
CA PHE A 256 11.11 -17.67 8.32
C PHE A 256 11.72 -17.65 9.73
N TRP A 257 12.25 -16.50 10.17
CA TRP A 257 12.89 -16.29 11.47
C TRP A 257 11.91 -16.10 12.65
N SER A 258 10.64 -16.48 12.50
CA SER A 258 9.60 -16.21 13.51
C SER A 258 8.73 -17.43 13.79
N GLY A 259 8.07 -17.45 14.94
CA GLY A 259 7.11 -18.50 15.28
C GLY A 259 5.79 -18.37 14.51
N PRO A 260 4.97 -19.44 14.45
CA PRO A 260 3.67 -19.43 13.78
C PRO A 260 2.71 -18.39 14.37
N TYR A 261 2.90 -17.92 15.60
CA TYR A 261 2.06 -16.92 16.25
C TYR A 261 2.59 -15.49 16.17
N ASP A 262 3.61 -15.21 15.34
CA ASP A 262 3.92 -13.82 14.99
C ASP A 262 2.74 -13.20 14.21
N ARG A 263 1.92 -12.41 14.91
CA ARG A 263 0.68 -11.78 14.39
C ARG A 263 0.92 -10.56 13.49
N ARG A 264 2.17 -10.26 13.12
CA ARG A 264 2.45 -9.15 12.20
C ARG A 264 2.00 -9.52 10.78
N VAL A 265 0.90 -8.94 10.32
CA VAL A 265 0.40 -9.07 8.94
C VAL A 265 0.76 -7.80 8.17
N SER A 266 1.84 -7.86 7.39
CA SER A 266 2.41 -6.70 6.67
C SER A 266 3.17 -7.15 5.43
N GLU A 267 3.00 -6.44 4.31
CA GLU A 267 3.74 -6.69 3.05
C GLU A 267 5.26 -6.56 3.23
N LYS A 268 5.73 -5.88 4.28
CA LYS A 268 7.16 -5.69 4.59
C LYS A 268 7.75 -6.76 5.52
N VAL A 269 6.98 -7.77 5.90
CA VAL A 269 7.41 -8.81 6.84
C VAL A 269 7.24 -10.17 6.18
N LEU A 270 8.31 -10.98 6.27
CA LEU A 270 8.30 -12.39 5.90
C LEU A 270 8.07 -13.21 7.17
N ASN A 271 6.89 -13.82 7.27
CA ASN A 271 6.49 -14.71 8.36
C ASN A 271 5.29 -15.57 7.94
N PHE A 272 4.89 -16.48 8.81
CA PHE A 272 3.75 -17.37 8.57
C PHE A 272 2.42 -16.60 8.38
N SER A 273 2.23 -15.51 9.14
CA SER A 273 1.01 -14.68 9.06
C SER A 273 0.88 -13.88 7.77
N ARG A 274 1.93 -13.82 6.93
CA ARG A 274 1.89 -13.15 5.63
C ARG A 274 0.79 -13.69 4.72
N LEU A 275 0.48 -14.99 4.82
CA LEU A 275 -0.57 -15.65 4.04
C LEU A 275 -1.95 -15.01 4.20
N VAL A 276 -2.19 -14.35 5.34
CA VAL A 276 -3.42 -13.59 5.57
C VAL A 276 -3.58 -12.45 4.54
N LEU A 277 -2.48 -11.85 4.06
CA LEU A 277 -2.52 -10.83 3.00
C LEU A 277 -3.02 -11.40 1.67
N LEU A 278 -2.61 -12.63 1.34
CA LEU A 278 -3.05 -13.31 0.12
C LEU A 278 -4.54 -13.63 0.22
N ARG A 279 -4.98 -14.15 1.38
CA ARG A 279 -6.42 -14.39 1.66
C ARG A 279 -7.24 -13.10 1.59
N GLU A 280 -6.77 -12.02 2.20
CA GLU A 280 -7.44 -10.71 2.15
C GLU A 280 -7.53 -10.17 0.72
N GLU A 281 -6.52 -10.40 -0.12
CA GLU A 281 -6.55 -10.01 -1.54
C GLU A 281 -7.59 -10.82 -2.33
N MET A 282 -7.68 -12.14 -2.10
CA MET A 282 -8.74 -12.97 -2.71
C MET A 282 -10.13 -12.47 -2.32
N VAL A 283 -10.36 -12.20 -1.03
CA VAL A 283 -11.65 -11.68 -0.54
C VAL A 283 -11.96 -10.31 -1.16
N ARG A 284 -10.96 -9.42 -1.26
CA ARG A 284 -11.10 -8.10 -1.88
C ARG A 284 -11.55 -8.19 -3.34
N ARG A 285 -11.12 -9.24 -4.06
CA ARG A 285 -11.47 -9.50 -5.47
C ARG A 285 -12.78 -10.29 -5.65
N GLY A 286 -13.42 -10.72 -4.55
CA GLY A 286 -14.63 -11.55 -4.62
C GLY A 286 -14.36 -13.06 -4.76
N GLU A 287 -13.08 -13.45 -4.70
CA GLU A 287 -12.58 -14.81 -4.93
C GLU A 287 -12.37 -15.58 -3.63
N GLY A 288 -12.94 -15.12 -2.52
CA GLY A 288 -12.83 -15.75 -1.19
C GLY A 288 -13.46 -17.16 -1.09
N HIS A 289 -14.16 -17.61 -2.14
CA HIS A 289 -14.73 -18.95 -2.22
C HIS A 289 -13.71 -20.01 -2.71
N GLN A 290 -12.63 -19.58 -3.36
CA GLN A 290 -11.54 -20.44 -3.79
C GLN A 290 -10.69 -20.88 -2.61
N SER A 291 -10.12 -22.09 -2.70
CA SER A 291 -9.27 -22.64 -1.64
C SER A 291 -7.85 -22.09 -1.75
N VAL A 292 -7.14 -22.02 -0.62
CA VAL A 292 -5.69 -21.80 -0.59
C VAL A 292 -5.03 -23.10 -0.15
N TRP A 293 -4.04 -23.59 -0.88
CA TRP A 293 -3.25 -24.75 -0.45
C TRP A 293 -1.81 -24.34 -0.21
N ALA A 294 -1.28 -24.67 0.97
CA ALA A 294 0.13 -24.52 1.28
C ALA A 294 0.88 -25.68 0.63
N LEU A 295 1.58 -25.40 -0.47
CA LEU A 295 2.24 -26.42 -1.30
C LEU A 295 3.62 -26.79 -0.77
N GLU A 296 4.25 -25.84 -0.10
CA GLU A 296 5.51 -25.99 0.64
C GLU A 296 5.42 -25.11 1.88
N GLY A 297 6.26 -25.34 2.89
CA GLY A 297 6.28 -24.48 4.07
C GLY A 297 6.86 -25.14 5.31
N GLY A 298 6.74 -24.40 6.42
CA GLY A 298 7.31 -24.76 7.72
C GLY A 298 8.60 -23.99 8.04
N TRP A 299 9.46 -24.63 8.83
CA TRP A 299 10.75 -24.10 9.28
C TRP A 299 11.86 -25.06 8.89
N CYS A 300 13.02 -24.52 8.55
CA CYS A 300 14.21 -25.32 8.25
C CYS A 300 14.96 -25.65 9.54
N ALA A 301 15.53 -26.84 9.66
CA ALA A 301 16.49 -27.18 10.70
C ALA A 301 17.71 -27.88 10.10
N LEU A 302 18.79 -27.13 9.94
CA LEU A 302 20.08 -27.63 9.50
C LEU A 302 20.90 -28.10 10.72
N GLU A 303 21.85 -29.01 10.48
CA GLU A 303 22.77 -29.49 11.50
C GLU A 303 23.65 -28.35 12.05
N ARG A 304 24.16 -28.50 13.27
CA ARG A 304 24.93 -27.42 13.94
C ARG A 304 26.24 -27.10 13.20
N ASP A 305 26.81 -28.07 12.53
CA ASP A 305 28.05 -28.04 11.77
C ASP A 305 27.81 -27.99 10.25
N TRP A 306 26.64 -27.54 9.82
CA TRP A 306 26.27 -27.41 8.40
C TRP A 306 27.33 -26.67 7.58
N GLN A 307 27.88 -27.36 6.57
CA GLN A 307 28.91 -26.84 5.67
C GLN A 307 28.36 -26.39 4.31
N GLY A 308 27.07 -26.59 4.06
CA GLY A 308 26.40 -26.23 2.80
C GLY A 308 25.95 -24.78 2.75
N ALA A 309 25.16 -24.44 1.72
CA ALA A 309 24.56 -23.12 1.62
C ALA A 309 23.56 -22.87 2.77
N PRO A 310 23.50 -21.66 3.34
CA PRO A 310 22.50 -21.35 4.36
C PRO A 310 21.10 -21.39 3.74
N SER A 311 20.10 -21.78 4.54
CA SER A 311 18.71 -21.72 4.10
C SER A 311 18.23 -20.27 3.92
N PRO A 312 17.64 -19.90 2.77
CA PRO A 312 17.14 -18.53 2.53
C PRO A 312 15.99 -18.14 3.46
N THR A 313 15.33 -19.13 4.07
CA THR A 313 14.25 -18.94 5.04
C THR A 313 14.73 -18.95 6.50
N GLY A 314 16.05 -18.95 6.72
CA GLY A 314 16.64 -19.15 8.05
C GLY A 314 16.58 -20.61 8.51
N SER A 315 17.26 -20.91 9.62
CA SER A 315 17.32 -22.26 10.21
C SER A 315 17.20 -22.20 11.73
N ASP A 316 16.54 -23.20 12.30
CA ASP A 316 16.43 -23.44 13.74
C ASP A 316 17.14 -24.75 14.13
N ILE A 317 17.11 -25.08 15.42
CA ILE A 317 17.42 -26.44 15.89
C ILE A 317 16.21 -27.37 15.69
N PRO A 318 16.41 -28.69 15.50
CA PRO A 318 15.31 -29.63 15.20
C PRO A 318 14.15 -29.62 16.21
N ALA A 319 14.43 -29.42 17.50
CA ALA A 319 13.39 -29.35 18.53
C ALA A 319 12.47 -28.12 18.38
N VAL A 320 13.04 -26.97 18.01
CA VAL A 320 12.28 -25.73 17.79
C VAL A 320 11.48 -25.83 16.50
N GLN A 321 12.06 -26.41 15.45
CA GLN A 321 11.37 -26.68 14.19
C GLN A 321 10.12 -27.55 14.42
N ALA A 322 10.30 -28.68 15.12
CA ALA A 322 9.22 -29.61 15.44
C ALA A 322 8.07 -28.92 16.20
N GLU A 323 8.39 -28.12 17.22
CA GLU A 323 7.39 -27.40 18.02
C GLU A 323 6.64 -26.34 17.18
N ARG A 324 7.37 -25.57 16.36
CA ARG A 324 6.75 -24.58 15.47
C ARG A 324 5.85 -25.23 14.43
N LEU A 325 6.22 -26.39 13.90
CA LEU A 325 5.38 -27.15 12.96
C LEU A 325 4.05 -27.57 13.63
N LYS A 326 4.11 -28.16 14.83
CA LYS A 326 2.90 -28.55 15.59
C LYS A 326 1.99 -27.35 15.84
N GLN A 327 2.57 -26.24 16.31
CA GLN A 327 1.83 -25.00 16.54
C GLN A 327 1.24 -24.41 15.25
N ALA A 328 1.95 -24.51 14.13
CA ALA A 328 1.47 -24.06 12.83
C ALA A 328 0.28 -24.89 12.33
N LEU A 329 0.36 -26.23 12.44
CA LEU A 329 -0.74 -27.13 12.09
C LEU A 329 -1.97 -26.83 12.95
N GLN A 330 -1.81 -26.67 14.27
CA GLN A 330 -2.90 -26.29 15.16
C GLN A 330 -3.50 -24.93 14.78
N ARG A 331 -2.67 -23.95 14.41
CA ARG A 331 -3.14 -22.63 13.99
C ARG A 331 -3.93 -22.73 12.68
N VAL A 332 -3.41 -23.42 11.67
CA VAL A 332 -4.09 -23.64 10.37
C VAL A 332 -5.44 -24.33 10.59
N GLN A 333 -5.45 -25.37 11.42
CA GLN A 333 -6.66 -26.10 11.78
C GLN A 333 -7.70 -25.20 12.44
N ARG A 334 -7.31 -24.40 13.44
CA ARG A 334 -8.25 -23.62 14.26
C ARG A 334 -8.68 -22.29 13.64
N GLU A 335 -7.79 -21.63 12.89
CA GLU A 335 -7.99 -20.24 12.47
C GLU A 335 -8.25 -20.07 10.97
N TRP A 336 -7.78 -21.00 10.14
CA TRP A 336 -7.74 -20.84 8.68
C TRP A 336 -8.57 -21.90 7.97
N PRO A 337 -9.91 -21.88 8.10
CA PRO A 337 -10.79 -22.79 7.36
C PRO A 337 -10.61 -22.69 5.83
N TRP A 338 -10.03 -21.58 5.36
CA TRP A 338 -9.72 -21.33 3.95
C TRP A 338 -8.47 -22.05 3.42
N MET A 339 -7.62 -22.59 4.31
CA MET A 339 -6.41 -23.32 3.93
C MET A 339 -6.72 -24.81 3.70
N GLY A 340 -7.27 -25.18 2.55
CA GLY A 340 -7.85 -26.50 2.34
C GLY A 340 -6.89 -27.69 2.49
N LEU A 341 -5.60 -27.51 2.21
CA LEU A 341 -4.56 -28.54 2.29
C LEU A 341 -3.21 -27.93 2.68
N VAL A 342 -2.38 -28.71 3.38
CA VAL A 342 -1.04 -28.30 3.82
C VAL A 342 -0.01 -29.39 3.51
N ALA A 343 0.88 -29.13 2.56
CA ALA A 343 2.00 -29.97 2.19
C ALA A 343 3.31 -29.44 2.81
N PHE A 344 3.53 -29.74 4.09
CA PHE A 344 4.75 -29.34 4.81
C PHE A 344 5.86 -30.39 4.70
N GLY A 345 7.09 -29.88 4.64
CA GLY A 345 8.28 -30.70 4.54
C GLY A 345 8.40 -31.50 3.24
N HIS A 346 9.45 -32.30 3.17
CA HIS A 346 9.72 -33.25 2.12
C HIS A 346 9.86 -34.63 2.73
N LEU A 347 9.20 -35.65 2.18
CA LEU A 347 9.34 -37.02 2.67
C LEU A 347 10.82 -37.42 2.68
N GLN A 348 11.48 -37.30 1.54
CA GLN A 348 12.92 -37.42 1.38
C GLN A 348 13.34 -36.61 0.15
N PRO A 349 14.11 -35.51 0.31
CA PRO A 349 14.61 -34.73 -0.80
C PRO A 349 15.52 -35.53 -1.73
N ASN A 350 15.33 -35.40 -3.05
CA ASN A 350 16.31 -35.81 -4.05
C ASN A 350 17.23 -34.62 -4.36
N ALA A 351 18.12 -34.29 -3.42
CA ALA A 351 19.00 -33.12 -3.49
C ALA A 351 20.42 -33.43 -2.98
N PRO A 352 21.45 -32.70 -3.43
CA PRO A 352 22.81 -32.86 -2.92
C PRO A 352 22.87 -32.74 -1.39
N PRO A 353 23.79 -33.43 -0.69
CA PRO A 353 23.85 -33.40 0.78
C PRO A 353 24.06 -32.01 1.39
N GLN A 354 24.60 -31.06 0.62
CA GLN A 354 24.86 -29.68 1.03
C GLN A 354 23.69 -28.72 0.71
N ASP A 355 22.58 -29.24 0.19
CA ASP A 355 21.39 -28.45 -0.13
C ASP A 355 20.55 -28.18 1.14
N PRO A 356 20.21 -26.92 1.45
CA PRO A 356 19.41 -26.60 2.64
C PRO A 356 18.00 -27.23 2.63
N LEU A 357 17.53 -27.77 1.50
CA LEU A 357 16.28 -28.55 1.43
C LEU A 357 16.25 -29.73 2.40
N TRP A 358 17.42 -30.30 2.73
CA TRP A 358 17.54 -31.35 3.75
C TRP A 358 17.03 -30.91 5.13
N GLY A 359 17.07 -29.61 5.42
CA GLY A 359 16.51 -29.07 6.65
C GLY A 359 14.99 -29.17 6.76
N TYR A 360 14.28 -29.59 5.70
CA TYR A 360 12.83 -29.84 5.67
C TYR A 360 12.46 -31.33 5.60
N ALA A 361 13.44 -32.21 5.68
CA ALA A 361 13.25 -33.63 5.42
C ALA A 361 12.57 -34.37 6.60
N LEU A 362 11.61 -35.23 6.28
CA LEU A 362 11.01 -36.18 7.22
C LEU A 362 11.91 -37.40 7.39
N LEU A 363 12.58 -37.82 6.33
CA LEU A 363 13.57 -38.90 6.34
C LEU A 363 14.94 -38.32 5.98
N ASP A 364 15.98 -38.76 6.69
CA ASP A 364 17.35 -38.40 6.33
C ASP A 364 17.80 -39.08 5.02
N ALA A 365 19.04 -38.81 4.58
CA ALA A 365 19.59 -39.40 3.36
C ALA A 365 19.68 -40.94 3.39
N GLN A 366 19.60 -41.56 4.57
CA GLN A 366 19.60 -43.02 4.75
C GLN A 366 18.19 -43.59 4.95
N GLY A 367 17.14 -42.77 4.83
CA GLY A 367 15.75 -43.19 5.00
C GLY A 367 15.33 -43.35 6.47
N ARG A 368 16.06 -42.77 7.42
CA ARG A 368 15.74 -42.85 8.86
C ARG A 368 14.87 -41.66 9.29
N PRO A 369 13.89 -41.86 10.21
CA PRO A 369 13.04 -40.78 10.72
C PRO A 369 13.80 -39.64 11.43
N THR A 370 13.57 -38.40 10.97
CA THR A 370 14.08 -37.18 11.60
C THR A 370 13.25 -36.78 12.84
N ALA A 371 13.68 -35.72 13.55
CA ALA A 371 12.88 -35.14 14.63
C ALA A 371 11.52 -34.61 14.12
N LEU A 372 11.49 -34.09 12.89
CA LEU A 372 10.29 -33.58 12.24
C LEU A 372 9.28 -34.71 11.97
N TYR A 373 9.77 -35.87 11.49
CA TYR A 373 8.95 -37.07 11.32
C TYR A 373 8.29 -37.50 12.64
N ARG A 374 9.07 -37.58 13.72
CA ARG A 374 8.56 -38.01 15.02
C ARG A 374 7.50 -37.04 15.56
N ALA A 375 7.71 -35.74 15.35
CA ALA A 375 6.73 -34.72 15.70
C ALA A 375 5.41 -34.89 14.94
N LEU A 376 5.47 -35.19 13.63
CA LEU A 376 4.26 -35.49 12.84
C LEU A 376 3.63 -36.82 13.22
N GLN A 377 4.42 -37.83 13.57
CA GLN A 377 3.91 -39.11 14.04
C GLN A 377 3.13 -38.97 15.35
N GLU A 378 3.54 -38.07 16.24
CA GLU A 378 2.79 -37.74 17.46
C GLU A 378 1.44 -37.08 17.12
N VAL A 379 1.43 -36.13 16.18
CA VAL A 379 0.19 -35.49 15.70
C VAL A 379 -0.74 -36.52 15.04
N ALA A 380 -0.19 -37.46 14.26
CA ALA A 380 -0.96 -38.51 13.58
C ALA A 380 -1.58 -39.54 14.53
N ARG A 381 -1.08 -39.64 15.77
CA ARG A 381 -1.65 -40.50 16.82
C ARG A 381 -2.80 -39.82 17.58
N GLU A 382 -2.99 -38.51 17.41
CA GLU A 382 -4.12 -37.83 18.00
C GLU A 382 -5.43 -38.33 17.37
N PRO A 383 -6.52 -38.47 18.16
CA PRO A 383 -7.82 -38.89 17.62
C PRO A 383 -8.29 -37.94 16.50
N PRO A 384 -8.77 -38.47 15.36
CA PRO A 384 -9.30 -37.65 14.27
C PRO A 384 -10.32 -36.63 14.79
N THR A 385 -10.07 -35.36 14.49
CA THR A 385 -10.88 -34.25 14.98
C THR A 385 -11.20 -33.32 13.82
N ALA A 386 -12.49 -33.05 13.60
CA ALA A 386 -12.93 -32.07 12.61
C ALA A 386 -12.69 -30.65 13.14
N TYR A 387 -12.00 -29.84 12.36
CA TYR A 387 -11.72 -28.44 12.70
C TYR A 387 -12.57 -27.49 11.83
N PRO A 388 -12.62 -26.19 12.15
CA PRO A 388 -13.42 -25.22 11.41
C PRO A 388 -13.18 -25.28 9.90
N GLY A 389 -14.26 -25.29 9.13
CA GLY A 389 -14.23 -25.47 7.68
C GLY A 389 -15.32 -26.40 7.18
N ARG A 390 -15.40 -26.51 5.85
CA ARG A 390 -16.35 -27.36 5.14
C ARG A 390 -15.68 -28.65 4.67
N TRP A 391 -16.22 -29.78 5.09
CA TRP A 391 -15.75 -31.14 4.82
C TRP A 391 -16.78 -31.88 3.96
N GLN A 392 -16.31 -32.68 3.02
CA GLN A 392 -17.13 -33.50 2.12
C GLN A 392 -16.58 -34.92 2.08
N GLY A 393 -17.43 -35.92 2.29
CA GLY A 393 -17.01 -37.33 2.32
C GLY A 393 -16.15 -37.70 3.53
N ALA A 394 -16.44 -37.08 4.68
CA ALA A 394 -15.68 -37.03 5.95
C ALA A 394 -15.47 -38.38 6.68
N SER A 395 -15.27 -39.49 5.96
CA SER A 395 -15.36 -40.85 6.50
C SER A 395 -14.27 -41.20 7.53
N ALA A 396 -13.06 -40.64 7.41
CA ALA A 396 -11.96 -40.93 8.32
C ALA A 396 -12.04 -40.13 9.64
N LEU A 397 -12.94 -39.14 9.73
CA LEU A 397 -13.26 -38.42 10.96
C LEU A 397 -14.21 -39.19 11.90
N TRP A 398 -14.83 -40.27 11.41
CA TRP A 398 -15.74 -41.10 12.19
C TRP A 398 -15.04 -42.30 12.81
N SER A 399 -15.35 -42.56 14.08
CA SER A 399 -14.91 -43.77 14.79
C SER A 399 -16.11 -44.51 15.37
N HIS A 400 -15.94 -45.78 15.75
CA HIS A 400 -17.00 -46.56 16.38
C HIS A 400 -16.84 -46.60 17.90
N THR A 401 -17.93 -46.38 18.61
CA THR A 401 -17.97 -46.58 20.07
C THR A 401 -18.16 -48.06 20.42
N ALA A 402 -17.87 -48.42 21.67
CA ALA A 402 -18.14 -49.76 22.19
C ALA A 402 -19.64 -50.14 22.17
N SER A 403 -20.53 -49.14 22.10
CA SER A 403 -21.98 -49.30 21.98
C SER A 403 -22.48 -49.45 20.55
N GLY A 404 -21.58 -49.46 19.55
CA GLY A 404 -21.92 -49.57 18.13
C GLY A 404 -22.34 -48.25 17.46
N ALA A 405 -22.33 -47.13 18.17
CA ALA A 405 -22.63 -45.82 17.59
C ALA A 405 -21.41 -45.25 16.82
N ALA A 406 -21.66 -44.39 15.84
CA ALA A 406 -20.62 -43.62 15.17
C ALA A 406 -20.31 -42.34 15.95
N GLU A 407 -19.04 -42.06 16.24
CA GLU A 407 -18.56 -40.88 16.95
C GLU A 407 -17.75 -39.98 16.01
N LEU A 408 -18.14 -38.71 15.95
CA LEU A 408 -17.39 -37.60 15.37
C LEU A 408 -16.87 -36.70 16.48
N ARG A 409 -15.56 -36.47 16.52
CA ARG A 409 -14.94 -35.44 17.36
C ARG A 409 -14.75 -34.17 16.54
N PHE A 410 -15.06 -33.02 17.09
CA PHE A 410 -14.78 -31.75 16.43
C PHE A 410 -14.35 -30.66 17.42
N TRP A 411 -13.55 -29.72 16.96
CA TRP A 411 -13.14 -28.52 17.70
C TRP A 411 -13.89 -27.31 17.15
N GLY A 412 -14.71 -26.67 17.97
CA GLY A 412 -15.49 -25.51 17.53
C GLY A 412 -16.64 -25.17 18.47
N THR A 413 -17.54 -24.31 17.99
CA THR A 413 -18.78 -23.91 18.67
C THR A 413 -20.02 -24.28 17.87
N ASP A 414 -19.89 -24.59 16.58
CA ASP A 414 -21.02 -24.80 15.68
C ASP A 414 -20.75 -26.02 14.79
N VAL A 415 -21.79 -26.84 14.55
CA VAL A 415 -21.75 -27.93 13.57
C VAL A 415 -23.00 -27.86 12.69
N ARG A 416 -22.81 -28.03 11.38
CA ARG A 416 -23.88 -28.18 10.40
C ARG A 416 -23.66 -29.44 9.58
N LEU A 417 -24.68 -30.28 9.49
CA LEU A 417 -24.69 -31.49 8.67
C LEU A 417 -25.75 -31.36 7.58
N SER A 418 -25.39 -31.71 6.34
CA SER A 418 -26.37 -31.94 5.27
C SER A 418 -26.50 -33.45 5.08
N LEU A 419 -27.72 -33.96 5.19
CA LEU A 419 -28.04 -35.37 5.03
C LEU A 419 -28.65 -35.60 3.65
N GLY A 420 -28.10 -36.58 2.92
CA GLY A 420 -28.68 -37.14 1.71
C GLY A 420 -29.80 -38.13 2.03
N ASN A 421 -30.09 -39.04 1.11
CA ASN A 421 -31.16 -40.03 1.27
C ASN A 421 -30.70 -41.20 2.15
N TYR A 422 -31.41 -41.52 3.24
CA TYR A 422 -31.01 -42.55 4.22
C TYR A 422 -32.13 -43.58 4.47
N PRO A 423 -31.80 -44.86 4.71
CA PRO A 423 -32.77 -45.95 4.77
C PRO A 423 -33.50 -46.08 6.12
N SER A 424 -32.93 -45.57 7.21
CA SER A 424 -33.42 -45.79 8.59
C SER A 424 -33.33 -44.54 9.45
N SER A 425 -34.13 -44.46 10.52
CA SER A 425 -34.06 -43.34 11.48
C SER A 425 -32.66 -43.15 12.07
N LEU A 426 -32.18 -41.90 12.06
CA LEU A 426 -30.90 -41.51 12.66
C LEU A 426 -31.13 -40.70 13.94
N ILE A 427 -30.39 -41.01 15.00
CA ILE A 427 -30.42 -40.29 16.27
C ILE A 427 -29.06 -39.65 16.52
N PHE A 428 -29.05 -38.33 16.65
CA PHE A 428 -27.87 -37.51 16.92
C PHE A 428 -27.86 -37.09 18.39
N THR A 429 -26.77 -37.39 19.10
CA THR A 429 -26.54 -37.01 20.50
C THR A 429 -25.17 -36.34 20.62
N SER A 430 -25.03 -35.25 21.36
CA SER A 430 -23.74 -34.63 21.62
C SER A 430 -23.63 -34.21 23.08
N ASP A 431 -22.41 -34.18 23.59
CA ASP A 431 -22.08 -33.66 24.92
C ASP A 431 -22.42 -32.18 25.11
N ALA A 432 -22.61 -31.43 24.03
CA ALA A 432 -23.06 -30.05 24.09
C ALA A 432 -24.38 -29.77 23.34
N LEU A 433 -25.11 -30.83 22.94
CA LEU A 433 -26.52 -30.75 22.56
C LEU A 433 -27.42 -30.92 23.81
N PRO A 434 -28.31 -29.96 24.13
CA PRO A 434 -29.21 -30.10 25.28
C PRO A 434 -30.32 -31.14 25.07
N LYS A 435 -30.61 -31.56 23.83
CA LYS A 435 -31.60 -32.60 23.49
C LYS A 435 -31.11 -33.44 22.30
N GLN A 436 -31.46 -34.72 22.29
CA GLN A 436 -31.25 -35.60 21.13
C GLN A 436 -32.09 -35.15 19.94
N ILE A 437 -31.52 -35.27 18.73
CA ILE A 437 -32.22 -34.96 17.48
C ILE A 437 -32.47 -36.28 16.73
N ALA A 438 -33.74 -36.64 16.57
CA ALA A 438 -34.15 -37.80 15.77
C ALA A 438 -34.58 -37.35 14.36
N VAL A 439 -34.13 -38.10 13.37
CA VAL A 439 -34.38 -37.83 11.95
C VAL A 439 -34.92 -39.10 11.31
N SER A 440 -36.24 -39.14 11.07
CA SER A 440 -36.94 -40.27 10.43
C SER A 440 -36.87 -40.18 8.90
N PRO A 441 -36.87 -41.31 8.16
CA PRO A 441 -36.89 -41.30 6.69
C PRO A 441 -38.10 -40.51 6.18
N GLY A 442 -37.88 -39.59 5.23
CA GLY A 442 -38.96 -38.75 4.67
C GLY A 442 -39.26 -39.10 3.22
N GLU A 443 -40.53 -38.94 2.81
CA GLU A 443 -41.02 -39.22 1.43
C GLU A 443 -40.52 -38.22 0.35
N ASN A 444 -39.70 -37.22 0.70
CA ASN A 444 -39.32 -36.12 -0.19
C ASN A 444 -37.77 -35.93 -0.23
N PRO A 445 -37.12 -35.90 -1.41
CA PRO A 445 -35.66 -36.02 -1.57
C PRO A 445 -34.84 -34.74 -1.30
N SER A 446 -35.38 -33.77 -0.55
CA SER A 446 -34.63 -32.53 -0.26
C SER A 446 -33.63 -32.73 0.89
N PRO A 447 -32.36 -32.29 0.76
CA PRO A 447 -31.33 -32.51 1.79
C PRO A 447 -31.72 -31.85 3.12
N LYS A 448 -31.75 -32.64 4.20
CA LYS A 448 -32.11 -32.16 5.53
C LYS A 448 -30.87 -31.60 6.22
N THR A 449 -30.88 -30.31 6.54
CA THR A 449 -29.77 -29.65 7.24
C THR A 449 -29.98 -29.64 8.75
N LEU A 450 -29.10 -30.30 9.50
CA LEU A 450 -29.02 -30.19 10.95
C LEU A 450 -28.05 -29.09 11.36
N ARG A 451 -28.40 -28.33 12.40
CA ARG A 451 -27.57 -27.24 12.93
C ARG A 451 -27.54 -27.31 14.43
N TRP A 452 -26.36 -27.06 14.99
CA TRP A 452 -26.17 -26.99 16.42
C TRP A 452 -25.13 -25.94 16.79
N HIS A 453 -25.30 -25.35 17.97
CA HIS A 453 -24.42 -24.36 18.60
C HIS A 453 -24.19 -24.73 20.07
N ALA A 454 -22.92 -24.82 20.48
CA ALA A 454 -22.49 -25.03 21.85
C ALA A 454 -22.43 -23.69 22.61
N GLU A 455 -22.83 -23.69 23.89
CA GLU A 455 -22.64 -22.52 24.76
C GLU A 455 -21.17 -22.40 25.21
N GLY A 456 -20.57 -21.22 25.01
CA GLY A 456 -19.19 -20.94 25.44
C GLY A 456 -18.21 -20.70 24.29
N GLY A 457 -16.91 -20.80 24.59
CA GLY A 457 -15.82 -20.67 23.61
C GLY A 457 -15.53 -22.00 22.89
N PRO A 458 -14.75 -21.98 21.79
CA PRO A 458 -14.45 -23.17 21.01
C PRO A 458 -13.65 -24.20 21.83
N THR A 459 -14.18 -25.41 21.95
CA THR A 459 -13.57 -26.55 22.62
C THR A 459 -13.80 -27.83 21.82
N VAL A 460 -13.26 -28.96 22.30
CA VAL A 460 -13.50 -30.27 21.70
C VAL A 460 -14.82 -30.84 22.22
N HIS A 461 -15.66 -31.26 21.29
CA HIS A 461 -16.97 -31.87 21.54
C HIS A 461 -17.09 -33.22 20.83
N ARG A 462 -18.06 -34.03 21.24
CA ARG A 462 -18.36 -35.33 20.63
C ARG A 462 -19.78 -35.35 20.10
N LEU A 463 -19.94 -35.82 18.87
CA LEU A 463 -21.23 -36.06 18.24
C LEU A 463 -21.37 -37.56 17.96
N LEU A 464 -22.32 -38.19 18.63
CA LEU A 464 -22.70 -39.58 18.47
C LEU A 464 -23.89 -39.68 17.52
N VAL A 465 -23.82 -40.62 16.58
CA VAL A 465 -24.87 -40.94 15.62
C VAL A 465 -25.22 -42.41 15.75
N GLN A 466 -26.48 -42.68 16.07
CA GLN A 466 -27.04 -44.03 16.15
C GLN A 466 -27.98 -44.25 14.94
N GLY A 467 -27.83 -45.41 14.29
CA GLY A 467 -28.62 -45.82 13.13
C GLY A 467 -28.17 -47.19 12.64
N GLU A 468 -28.94 -47.82 11.74
CA GLU A 468 -28.55 -49.08 11.12
C GLU A 468 -27.39 -48.87 10.13
N GLY A 469 -26.42 -49.79 10.13
CA GLY A 469 -25.30 -49.77 9.19
C GLY A 469 -24.28 -48.64 9.45
N ARG A 470 -23.95 -47.88 8.39
CA ARG A 470 -22.91 -46.83 8.39
C ARG A 470 -23.54 -45.45 8.24
N PRO A 471 -24.09 -44.86 9.31
CA PRO A 471 -24.92 -43.65 9.22
C PRO A 471 -24.18 -42.42 8.67
N TRP A 472 -22.85 -42.39 8.73
CA TRP A 472 -22.04 -41.30 8.17
C TRP A 472 -21.97 -41.28 6.64
N GLU A 473 -22.23 -42.40 5.95
CA GLU A 473 -22.23 -42.46 4.47
C GLU A 473 -23.33 -41.58 3.86
N PHE A 474 -24.36 -41.25 4.64
CA PHE A 474 -25.47 -40.38 4.22
C PHE A 474 -25.22 -38.90 4.53
N ILE A 475 -24.08 -38.54 5.13
CA ILE A 475 -23.70 -37.15 5.40
C ILE A 475 -22.96 -36.61 4.19
N GLU A 476 -23.64 -35.80 3.38
CA GLU A 476 -23.07 -35.20 2.17
C GLU A 476 -22.03 -34.13 2.50
N THR A 477 -22.33 -33.27 3.49
CA THR A 477 -21.43 -32.19 3.91
C THR A 477 -21.45 -32.01 5.42
N LEU A 478 -20.27 -31.86 6.01
CA LEU A 478 -20.03 -31.47 7.40
C LEU A 478 -19.40 -30.08 7.41
N THR A 479 -20.00 -29.11 8.10
CA THR A 479 -19.38 -27.80 8.36
C THR A 479 -19.17 -27.63 9.85
N VAL A 480 -17.94 -27.34 10.24
CA VAL A 480 -17.59 -27.00 11.63
C VAL A 480 -17.29 -25.51 11.68
N GLY A 481 -17.79 -24.84 12.69
CA GLY A 481 -17.53 -23.42 12.94
C GLY A 481 -16.93 -23.16 14.30
N ALA A 482 -16.09 -22.12 14.41
CA ALA A 482 -15.59 -21.61 15.67
C ALA A 482 -15.86 -20.11 15.77
N ARG A 483 -16.75 -19.73 16.70
CA ARG A 483 -16.99 -18.34 17.06
C ARG A 483 -16.04 -17.97 18.20
N HIS A 484 -15.24 -16.94 18.00
CA HIS A 484 -14.41 -16.40 19.06
C HIS A 484 -15.22 -15.33 19.81
N PRO A 485 -15.58 -15.56 21.09
CA PRO A 485 -16.26 -14.53 21.86
C PRO A 485 -15.38 -13.29 21.95
N LEU A 486 -15.99 -12.09 21.90
CA LEU A 486 -15.29 -10.81 22.04
C LEU A 486 -14.61 -10.64 23.42
N GLY A 487 -14.80 -11.58 24.34
CA GLY A 487 -14.34 -11.52 25.73
C GLY A 487 -14.89 -10.28 26.46
N ASP A 488 -14.21 -9.87 27.52
CA ASP A 488 -14.51 -8.62 28.23
C ASP A 488 -14.16 -7.36 27.43
N LEU A 489 -13.67 -7.47 26.18
CA LEU A 489 -13.28 -6.30 25.40
C LEU A 489 -14.44 -5.34 25.17
N TRP A 490 -15.65 -5.88 24.94
CA TRP A 490 -16.85 -5.05 24.81
C TRP A 490 -17.14 -4.32 26.14
N LEU A 491 -17.02 -5.01 27.28
CA LEU A 491 -17.27 -4.44 28.60
C LEU A 491 -16.22 -3.38 28.94
N LYS A 492 -14.94 -3.66 28.71
CA LYS A 492 -13.84 -2.68 28.81
C LYS A 492 -14.08 -1.48 27.91
N GLY A 493 -14.55 -1.70 26.69
CA GLY A 493 -14.92 -0.65 25.75
C GLY A 493 -16.07 0.20 26.26
N VAL A 494 -17.13 -0.40 26.80
CA VAL A 494 -18.29 0.29 27.39
C VAL A 494 -17.89 1.06 28.65
N VAL A 495 -17.08 0.48 29.54
CA VAL A 495 -16.57 1.13 30.75
C VAL A 495 -15.65 2.30 30.39
N ALA A 496 -14.73 2.10 29.45
CA ALA A 496 -13.87 3.17 28.95
C ALA A 496 -14.69 4.30 28.30
N LEU A 497 -15.69 3.96 27.49
CA LEU A 497 -16.58 4.93 26.87
C LEU A 497 -17.39 5.69 27.93
N ALA A 498 -17.94 5.01 28.94
CA ALA A 498 -18.67 5.62 30.03
C ALA A 498 -17.77 6.53 30.89
N ALA A 499 -16.55 6.11 31.20
CA ALA A 499 -15.56 6.92 31.90
C ALA A 499 -15.15 8.15 31.09
N CYS A 500 -14.87 7.98 29.79
CA CYS A 500 -14.60 9.09 28.87
C CYS A 500 -15.80 10.03 28.79
N LEU A 501 -17.03 9.52 28.70
CA LEU A 501 -18.25 10.33 28.69
C LEU A 501 -18.42 11.10 30.00
N TRP A 502 -18.19 10.45 31.15
CA TRP A 502 -18.26 11.10 32.45
C TRP A 502 -17.19 12.19 32.62
N LEU A 503 -15.94 11.92 32.23
CA LEU A 503 -14.85 12.89 32.28
C LEU A 503 -15.04 14.03 31.30
N THR A 504 -15.58 13.77 30.10
CA THR A 504 -15.93 14.84 29.15
C THR A 504 -17.12 15.66 29.64
N LEU A 505 -18.11 15.05 30.29
CA LEU A 505 -19.20 15.76 30.96
C LEU A 505 -18.70 16.59 32.14
N LEU A 506 -17.76 16.07 32.94
CA LEU A 506 -17.10 16.79 34.03
C LEU A 506 -16.31 17.97 33.48
N ALA A 507 -15.54 17.76 32.42
CA ALA A 507 -14.81 18.80 31.73
C ALA A 507 -15.75 19.87 31.14
N TRP A 508 -16.89 19.45 30.60
CA TRP A 508 -17.90 20.33 30.08
C TRP A 508 -18.62 21.12 31.17
N ARG A 509 -18.94 20.50 32.31
CA ARG A 509 -19.52 21.19 33.49
C ARG A 509 -18.53 22.20 34.05
N ALA A 510 -17.29 21.79 34.30
CA ALA A 510 -16.23 22.69 34.77
C ALA A 510 -15.96 23.80 33.74
N GLY A 511 -15.95 23.46 32.46
CA GLY A 511 -15.83 24.39 31.35
C GLY A 511 -16.98 25.39 31.28
N ARG A 512 -18.23 25.00 31.52
CA ARG A 512 -19.38 25.93 31.53
C ARG A 512 -19.25 27.02 32.60
N LEU A 513 -18.55 26.72 33.69
CA LEU A 513 -18.27 27.69 34.76
C LEU A 513 -17.15 28.66 34.38
N VAL A 514 -16.33 28.32 33.38
CA VAL A 514 -15.33 29.23 32.83
C VAL A 514 -16.06 30.26 31.96
N PRO A 515 -15.93 31.57 32.23
CA PRO A 515 -16.44 32.60 31.34
C PRO A 515 -15.52 32.66 30.11
N TRP A 516 -15.62 31.67 29.21
CA TRP A 516 -14.66 31.42 28.13
C TRP A 516 -14.33 32.65 27.32
N ARG A 517 -15.32 33.51 27.04
CA ARG A 517 -15.09 34.77 26.32
C ARG A 517 -14.28 35.78 27.13
N ALA A 518 -14.55 35.90 28.43
CA ALA A 518 -13.80 36.80 29.30
C ALA A 518 -12.39 36.26 29.58
N ALA A 519 -12.24 34.95 29.80
CA ALA A 519 -10.96 34.27 29.94
C ALA A 519 -10.13 34.36 28.66
N TRP A 520 -10.75 34.11 27.50
CA TRP A 520 -10.12 34.25 26.20
C TRP A 520 -9.73 35.71 25.90
N ALA A 521 -10.61 36.68 26.15
CA ALA A 521 -10.30 38.10 26.00
C ALA A 521 -9.22 38.56 27.00
N TRP A 522 -9.13 37.93 28.17
CA TRP A 522 -8.03 38.16 29.11
C TRP A 522 -6.71 37.62 28.52
N CYS A 523 -6.67 36.39 28.03
CA CYS A 523 -5.48 35.81 27.38
C CYS A 523 -5.05 36.63 26.16
N GLN A 524 -6.00 36.98 25.28
CA GLN A 524 -5.74 37.79 24.09
C GLN A 524 -5.17 39.16 24.46
N ARG A 525 -5.72 39.87 25.45
CA ARG A 525 -5.19 41.18 25.87
C ARG A 525 -3.76 41.12 26.37
N HIS A 526 -3.43 40.13 27.20
CA HIS A 526 -2.06 39.95 27.69
C HIS A 526 -1.10 39.55 26.56
N TRP A 527 -1.57 38.70 25.66
CA TRP A 527 -0.81 38.27 24.49
C TRP A 527 -0.57 39.41 23.48
N GLU A 528 -1.55 40.27 23.25
CA GLU A 528 -1.43 41.44 22.38
C GLU A 528 -0.48 42.51 22.95
N GLY A 529 -0.34 42.56 24.27
CA GLY A 529 0.64 43.40 24.97
C GLY A 529 2.09 42.98 24.74
N LEU A 530 2.35 41.77 24.22
CA LEU A 530 3.72 41.32 23.91
C LEU A 530 4.27 42.02 22.66
N PRO A 531 5.58 42.34 22.61
CA PRO A 531 6.23 42.82 21.39
C PRO A 531 6.05 41.85 20.22
N MET A 532 5.92 42.38 19.00
CA MET A 532 5.67 41.58 17.80
C MET A 532 6.71 40.47 17.59
N GLY A 533 7.99 40.74 17.88
CA GLY A 533 9.06 39.73 17.77
C GLY A 533 8.83 38.50 18.65
N TRP A 534 8.41 38.68 19.91
CA TRP A 534 8.11 37.58 20.82
C TRP A 534 6.93 36.72 20.35
N ARG A 535 5.94 37.35 19.72
CA ARG A 535 4.77 36.65 19.18
C ARG A 535 5.15 35.76 17.99
N TRP A 536 6.04 36.24 17.12
CA TRP A 536 6.62 35.43 16.05
C TRP A 536 7.48 34.29 16.61
N MET A 537 8.37 34.57 17.56
CA MET A 537 9.20 33.54 18.19
C MET A 537 8.34 32.44 18.83
N ALA A 538 7.26 32.80 19.52
CA ALA A 538 6.37 31.82 20.12
C ALA A 538 5.64 30.94 19.10
N SER A 539 5.51 31.37 17.85
CA SER A 539 4.94 30.55 16.77
C SER A 539 6.02 29.72 16.06
N LEU A 540 7.19 30.30 15.82
CA LEU A 540 8.27 29.66 15.05
C LEU A 540 9.05 28.63 15.86
N VAL A 541 9.33 28.89 17.15
CA VAL A 541 10.11 27.97 17.98
C VAL A 541 9.43 26.60 18.12
N PRO A 542 8.11 26.50 18.41
CA PRO A 542 7.44 25.21 18.44
C PRO A 542 7.38 24.52 17.07
N LEU A 543 7.22 25.29 15.99
CA LEU A 543 7.20 24.76 14.62
C LEU A 543 8.56 24.17 14.22
N VAL A 544 9.67 24.84 14.54
CA VAL A 544 11.02 24.29 14.35
C VAL A 544 11.27 23.13 15.33
N GLY A 545 10.78 23.23 16.55
CA GLY A 545 10.83 22.19 17.57
C GLY A 545 10.22 20.86 17.11
N LEU A 546 9.17 20.90 16.26
CA LEU A 546 8.60 19.69 15.65
C LEU A 546 9.59 18.92 14.79
N ILE A 547 10.49 19.63 14.11
CA ILE A 547 11.49 19.03 13.21
C ILE A 547 12.62 18.40 14.03
N VAL A 548 13.13 19.13 15.03
CA VAL A 548 14.32 18.72 15.78
C VAL A 548 14.04 17.86 17.02
N ALA A 549 12.78 17.75 17.45
CA ALA A 549 12.44 17.03 18.68
C ALA A 549 12.80 15.53 18.61
N PRO A 550 13.42 14.99 19.69
CA PRO A 550 14.03 13.65 19.68
C PRO A 550 13.02 12.50 19.82
N SER A 551 11.80 12.77 20.30
CA SER A 551 10.77 11.74 20.50
C SER A 551 9.38 12.20 20.06
N THR A 552 8.52 11.22 19.76
CA THR A 552 7.11 11.46 19.41
C THR A 552 6.38 12.26 20.49
N LEU A 553 6.65 11.99 21.77
CA LEU A 553 6.02 12.71 22.89
C LEU A 553 6.37 14.20 22.86
N TRP A 554 7.64 14.53 22.66
CA TRP A 554 8.09 15.92 22.52
C TRP A 554 7.49 16.60 21.31
N ARG A 555 7.38 15.90 20.17
CA ARG A 555 6.73 16.43 18.96
C ARG A 555 5.25 16.73 19.19
N VAL A 556 4.51 15.83 19.85
CA VAL A 556 3.10 16.07 20.21
C VAL A 556 2.98 17.28 21.14
N GLY A 557 3.90 17.43 22.11
CA GLY A 557 3.97 18.62 22.97
C GLY A 557 4.22 19.92 22.19
N MET A 558 5.17 19.91 21.25
CA MET A 558 5.46 21.07 20.38
C MET A 558 4.29 21.39 19.45
N LEU A 559 3.58 20.38 18.93
CA LEU A 559 2.39 20.57 18.10
C LEU A 559 1.27 21.23 18.91
N ALA A 560 1.05 20.76 20.14
CA ALA A 560 0.05 21.35 21.04
C ALA A 560 0.40 22.81 21.35
N LEU A 561 1.67 23.10 21.64
CA LEU A 561 2.14 24.47 21.88
C LEU A 561 1.96 25.37 20.65
N TYR A 562 2.36 24.89 19.47
CA TYR A 562 2.16 25.60 18.20
C TYR A 562 0.69 25.90 17.94
N GLY A 563 -0.18 24.90 18.13
CA GLY A 563 -1.63 25.04 18.00
C GLY A 563 -2.21 26.10 18.95
N LEU A 564 -1.86 26.05 20.25
CA LEU A 564 -2.32 27.00 21.25
C LEU A 564 -1.92 28.45 20.89
N VAL A 565 -0.67 28.65 20.46
CA VAL A 565 -0.19 29.96 20.02
C VAL A 565 -0.92 30.43 18.76
N ALA A 566 -1.15 29.52 17.81
CA ALA A 566 -1.90 29.82 16.60
C ALA A 566 -3.33 30.27 16.88
N LEU A 567 -4.02 29.67 17.86
CA LEU A 567 -5.37 30.11 18.27
C LEU A 567 -5.37 31.57 18.73
N LEU A 568 -4.32 32.02 19.43
CA LEU A 568 -4.18 33.41 19.89
C LEU A 568 -3.84 34.37 18.74
N GLN A 569 -3.23 33.89 17.65
CA GLN A 569 -2.88 34.69 16.47
C GLN A 569 -3.08 33.96 15.13
N PRO A 570 -4.33 33.83 14.68
CA PRO A 570 -4.65 33.18 13.41
C PRO A 570 -3.90 33.80 12.22
N GLN A 571 -3.68 35.12 12.24
CA GLN A 571 -2.93 35.81 11.19
C GLN A 571 -1.45 35.38 11.10
N VAL A 572 -0.78 35.16 12.24
CA VAL A 572 0.62 34.70 12.25
C VAL A 572 0.70 33.22 11.90
N ALA A 573 -0.28 32.42 12.29
CA ALA A 573 -0.40 31.03 11.87
C ALA A 573 -0.53 30.89 10.34
N LEU A 574 -1.40 31.70 9.71
CA LEU A 574 -1.55 31.72 8.25
C LEU A 574 -0.25 32.14 7.55
N LEU A 575 0.42 33.19 8.03
CA LEU A 575 1.71 33.59 7.47
C LEU A 575 2.79 32.52 7.70
N GLY A 576 2.76 31.84 8.85
CA GLY A 576 3.61 30.69 9.14
C GLY A 576 3.38 29.54 8.15
N ALA A 577 2.12 29.25 7.80
CA ALA A 577 1.78 28.25 6.79
C ALA A 577 2.33 28.63 5.41
N VAL A 578 2.21 29.90 5.01
CA VAL A 578 2.77 30.40 3.74
C VAL A 578 4.30 30.37 3.74
N MET A 579 4.94 30.74 4.86
CA MET A 579 6.39 30.65 5.03
C MET A 579 6.89 29.19 5.04
N ALA A 580 6.05 28.25 5.49
CA ALA A 580 6.37 26.83 5.57
C ALA A 580 6.32 26.12 4.20
N ILE A 581 5.73 26.71 3.17
CA ILE A 581 5.56 26.13 1.82
C ILE A 581 6.84 25.47 1.28
N PRO A 582 8.01 26.14 1.20
CA PRO A 582 9.20 25.50 0.67
C PRO A 582 9.72 24.35 1.51
N PHE A 583 9.36 24.29 2.79
CA PHE A 583 9.79 23.22 3.68
C PHE A 583 8.91 21.98 3.56
N ALA A 584 7.99 21.93 2.60
CA ALA A 584 7.09 20.80 2.41
C ALA A 584 7.76 19.40 2.36
N PRO A 585 8.98 19.23 1.81
CA PRO A 585 9.69 17.95 1.85
C PRO A 585 10.09 17.48 3.26
N LEU A 586 10.13 18.37 4.26
CA LEU A 586 10.47 18.03 5.64
C LEU A 586 9.29 17.38 6.34
N ASN A 587 9.44 16.09 6.67
CA ASN A 587 8.42 15.28 7.31
C ASN A 587 8.67 15.09 8.82
N VAL A 588 7.63 15.32 9.62
CA VAL A 588 7.59 15.09 11.06
C VAL A 588 6.83 13.78 11.33
N HIS A 589 7.45 12.86 12.06
CA HIS A 589 6.80 11.60 12.42
C HIS A 589 6.11 11.72 13.79
N LEU A 590 4.80 11.46 13.80
CA LEU A 590 3.94 11.39 14.97
C LEU A 590 3.46 9.94 15.15
N GLY A 591 4.30 9.11 15.78
CA GLY A 591 4.10 7.67 15.88
C GLY A 591 4.30 7.00 14.52
N ARG A 592 3.30 6.27 14.02
CA ARG A 592 3.34 5.61 12.70
C ARG A 592 3.04 6.54 11.52
N TRP A 593 2.62 7.77 11.80
CA TRP A 593 2.18 8.73 10.81
C TRP A 593 3.27 9.75 10.53
N ALA A 594 3.42 10.17 9.28
CA ALA A 594 4.34 11.22 8.87
C ALA A 594 3.53 12.35 8.21
N PHE A 595 3.85 13.59 8.58
CA PHE A 595 3.20 14.79 8.06
C PHE A 595 4.25 15.79 7.63
N SER A 596 3.98 16.49 6.53
CA SER A 596 4.83 17.60 6.11
C SER A 596 4.72 18.76 7.12
N ILE A 597 5.80 19.51 7.33
CA ILE A 597 5.74 20.72 8.16
C ILE A 597 4.79 21.78 7.56
N ALA A 598 4.71 21.85 6.22
CA ALA A 598 3.78 22.74 5.51
C ALA A 598 2.32 22.32 5.76
N GLU A 599 2.05 21.02 5.73
CA GLU A 599 0.74 20.41 6.04
C GLU A 599 0.33 20.74 7.49
N ILE A 600 1.22 20.53 8.46
CA ILE A 600 0.98 20.85 9.87
C ILE A 600 0.66 22.35 10.03
N ALA A 601 1.47 23.23 9.45
CA ALA A 601 1.28 24.67 9.55
C ALA A 601 -0.05 25.12 8.94
N LEU A 602 -0.44 24.56 7.79
CA LEU A 602 -1.70 24.83 7.14
C LEU A 602 -2.90 24.39 7.99
N TRP A 603 -2.94 23.14 8.45
CA TRP A 603 -4.07 22.64 9.24
C TRP A 603 -4.23 23.36 10.58
N VAL A 604 -3.11 23.76 11.21
CA VAL A 604 -3.15 24.61 12.41
C VAL A 604 -3.69 26.00 12.08
N ALA A 605 -3.33 26.60 10.94
CA ALA A 605 -3.90 27.86 10.49
C ALA A 605 -5.41 27.74 10.19
N VAL A 606 -5.87 26.65 9.58
CA VAL A 606 -7.29 26.33 9.38
C VAL A 606 -8.01 26.26 10.73
N GLY A 607 -7.48 25.49 11.68
CA GLY A 607 -8.05 25.35 13.03
C GLY A 607 -8.14 26.68 13.77
N ALA A 608 -7.08 27.49 13.71
CA ALA A 608 -7.05 28.83 14.29
C ALA A 608 -8.09 29.77 13.66
N ARG A 609 -8.30 29.68 12.34
CA ARG A 609 -9.31 30.48 11.63
C ARG A 609 -10.73 30.09 12.02
N VAL A 610 -11.02 28.79 12.12
CA VAL A 610 -12.32 28.28 12.61
C VAL A 610 -12.55 28.75 14.05
N TRP A 611 -11.55 28.64 14.92
CA TRP A 611 -11.61 29.09 16.30
C TRP A 611 -11.92 30.58 16.42
N GLU A 612 -11.23 31.42 15.64
CA GLU A 612 -11.45 32.87 15.59
C GLU A 612 -12.90 33.21 15.23
N SER A 613 -13.53 32.44 14.35
CA SER A 613 -14.94 32.63 13.96
C SER A 613 -15.90 32.31 15.10
N LEU A 614 -15.63 31.24 15.86
CA LEU A 614 -16.51 30.74 16.93
C LEU A 614 -16.47 31.60 18.22
N PHE A 615 -15.29 32.11 18.60
CA PHE A 615 -15.09 32.78 19.90
C PHE A 615 -15.12 34.32 19.86
N ARG A 616 -15.72 34.92 18.82
CA ARG A 616 -15.87 36.38 18.71
C ARG A 616 -16.60 37.03 19.89
N SER A 617 -16.02 38.12 20.42
CA SER A 617 -16.62 39.00 21.43
C SER A 617 -17.78 39.80 20.82
N ARG A 618 -18.98 39.72 21.40
CA ARG A 618 -20.24 40.37 20.93
C ARG A 618 -20.24 41.92 20.89
N GLY A 619 -19.14 42.59 21.23
CA GLY A 619 -19.06 44.07 21.29
C GLY A 619 -18.62 44.77 20.01
N VAL A 620 -18.11 44.03 19.02
CA VAL A 620 -17.82 44.57 17.69
C VAL A 620 -19.03 44.21 16.83
N ARG A 621 -19.76 45.22 16.33
CA ARG A 621 -20.84 45.00 15.34
C ARG A 621 -20.31 44.01 14.30
N PRO A 622 -21.09 43.00 13.87
CA PRO A 622 -20.68 42.21 12.73
C PRO A 622 -20.37 43.23 11.63
N SER A 623 -19.10 43.33 11.21
CA SER A 623 -18.86 43.71 9.83
C SER A 623 -19.82 42.82 9.05
N LYS A 624 -20.64 43.47 8.19
CA LYS A 624 -21.75 42.88 7.44
C LYS A 624 -21.48 41.39 7.23
N PRO A 625 -22.48 40.50 7.44
CA PRO A 625 -22.29 39.07 7.23
C PRO A 625 -21.41 38.91 6.01
N VAL A 626 -20.41 38.03 6.07
CA VAL A 626 -19.68 37.60 4.88
C VAL A 626 -20.76 36.97 4.00
N HIS A 627 -21.54 37.81 3.32
CA HIS A 627 -22.07 37.51 2.05
C HIS A 627 -20.80 37.04 1.35
N LEU A 628 -20.75 35.75 1.07
CA LEU A 628 -20.37 35.32 -0.26
C LEU A 628 -21.15 36.23 -1.20
N SER A 629 -20.70 37.47 -1.36
CA SER A 629 -21.24 38.35 -2.36
C SER A 629 -20.69 37.70 -3.61
N TRP A 630 -21.47 36.76 -4.14
CA TRP A 630 -21.46 36.33 -5.53
C TRP A 630 -21.73 37.54 -6.48
N SER A 631 -21.60 38.77 -5.99
CA SER A 631 -21.49 39.98 -6.78
C SER A 631 -20.21 39.91 -7.59
N ARG A 632 -20.35 39.42 -8.83
CA ARG A 632 -19.45 39.65 -9.96
C ARG A 632 -17.94 39.44 -9.64
N GLY A 633 -17.58 38.19 -9.33
CA GLY A 633 -16.18 37.73 -9.23
C GLY A 633 -16.05 36.51 -8.31
N CYS A 634 -15.54 35.35 -8.69
CA CYS A 634 -14.57 35.07 -9.74
C CYS A 634 -14.67 33.63 -10.27
N TRP A 635 -14.59 33.48 -11.58
CA TRP A 635 -14.31 32.24 -12.31
C TRP A 635 -13.25 31.33 -11.65
N LEU A 636 -12.19 31.89 -11.06
CA LEU A 636 -11.15 31.13 -10.36
C LEU A 636 -11.65 30.43 -9.09
N ASP A 637 -12.58 31.03 -8.33
CA ASP A 637 -13.15 30.39 -7.14
C ASP A 637 -13.97 29.15 -7.55
N LEU A 638 -14.71 29.23 -8.66
CA LEU A 638 -15.42 28.09 -9.25
C LEU A 638 -14.45 27.04 -9.79
N ALA A 639 -13.36 27.45 -10.45
CA ALA A 639 -12.34 26.54 -10.95
C ALA A 639 -11.67 25.75 -9.82
N VAL A 640 -11.38 26.38 -8.68
CA VAL A 640 -10.83 25.69 -7.49
C VAL A 640 -11.86 24.71 -6.90
N GLY A 641 -13.14 25.11 -6.80
CA GLY A 641 -14.20 24.20 -6.36
C GLY A 641 -14.37 22.99 -7.29
N LEU A 642 -14.35 23.21 -8.61
CA LEU A 642 -14.42 22.16 -9.61
C LEU A 642 -13.19 21.24 -9.55
N PHE A 643 -11.99 21.78 -9.34
CA PHE A 643 -10.77 21.01 -9.14
C PHE A 643 -10.88 20.04 -7.95
N VAL A 644 -11.40 20.52 -6.82
CA VAL A 644 -11.63 19.67 -5.63
C VAL A 644 -12.65 18.57 -5.91
N LEU A 645 -13.75 18.91 -6.58
CA LEU A 645 -14.81 17.95 -6.92
C LEU A 645 -14.34 16.90 -7.92
N LEU A 646 -13.70 17.30 -9.02
CA LEU A 646 -13.16 16.37 -10.02
C LEU A 646 -12.08 15.47 -9.42
N GLY A 647 -11.19 16.04 -8.60
CA GLY A 647 -10.21 15.25 -7.85
C GLY A 647 -10.86 14.21 -6.96
N LEU A 648 -11.93 14.57 -6.25
CA LEU A 648 -12.65 13.63 -5.38
C LEU A 648 -13.28 12.50 -6.19
N VAL A 649 -13.93 12.82 -7.32
CA VAL A 649 -14.56 11.82 -8.20
C VAL A 649 -13.50 10.88 -8.79
N ALA A 650 -12.39 11.43 -9.31
CA ALA A 650 -11.29 10.64 -9.85
C ALA A 650 -10.64 9.74 -8.77
N THR A 651 -10.50 10.23 -7.53
CA THR A 651 -10.01 9.43 -6.40
C THR A 651 -10.92 8.27 -6.03
N VAL A 652 -12.24 8.49 -6.01
CA VAL A 652 -13.20 7.42 -5.72
C VAL A 652 -13.17 6.34 -6.81
N ALA A 653 -12.97 6.75 -8.07
CA ALA A 653 -12.92 5.86 -9.22
C ALA A 653 -11.56 5.16 -9.44
N ALA A 654 -10.48 5.61 -8.78
CA ALA A 654 -9.14 5.06 -8.96
C ALA A 654 -9.02 3.62 -8.42
N GLU A 655 -8.27 2.76 -9.12
CA GLU A 655 -8.00 1.38 -8.68
C GLU A 655 -7.18 1.36 -7.39
N TYR A 656 -6.10 2.16 -7.32
CA TYR A 656 -5.26 2.27 -6.13
C TYR A 656 -5.74 3.41 -5.23
N GLN A 657 -6.91 3.22 -4.62
CA GLN A 657 -7.58 4.25 -3.81
C GLN A 657 -6.71 4.80 -2.68
N ARG A 658 -5.87 3.97 -2.05
CA ARG A 658 -5.04 4.42 -0.92
C ARG A 658 -4.06 5.54 -1.31
N VAL A 659 -3.40 5.41 -2.46
CA VAL A 659 -2.48 6.44 -2.95
C VAL A 659 -3.27 7.63 -3.51
N ALA A 660 -4.41 7.39 -4.15
CA ALA A 660 -5.27 8.43 -4.69
C ALA A 660 -5.85 9.35 -3.59
N TRP A 661 -6.30 8.78 -2.45
CA TRP A 661 -6.78 9.56 -1.31
C TRP A 661 -5.69 10.42 -0.68
N ARG A 662 -4.47 9.86 -0.58
CA ARG A 662 -3.31 10.59 -0.08
C ARG A 662 -3.02 11.80 -0.98
N GLU A 663 -2.96 11.59 -2.29
CA GLU A 663 -2.60 12.65 -3.21
C GLU A 663 -3.71 13.70 -3.36
N TRP A 664 -4.98 13.30 -3.44
CA TRP A 664 -6.09 14.26 -3.46
C TRP A 664 -6.05 15.18 -2.25
N ARG A 665 -5.83 14.62 -1.05
CA ARG A 665 -5.69 15.42 0.17
C ARG A 665 -4.54 16.44 0.05
N LEU A 666 -3.35 15.99 -0.35
CA LEU A 666 -2.12 16.79 -0.33
C LEU A 666 -2.01 17.79 -1.50
N MET A 667 -2.47 17.42 -2.70
CA MET A 667 -2.25 18.19 -3.94
C MET A 667 -3.50 18.94 -4.40
N VAL A 668 -4.68 18.55 -3.92
CA VAL A 668 -5.96 19.15 -4.33
C VAL A 668 -6.60 19.89 -3.15
N LEU A 669 -6.93 19.18 -2.07
CA LEU A 669 -7.69 19.75 -0.95
C LEU A 669 -6.88 20.78 -0.16
N GLU A 670 -5.67 20.44 0.28
CA GLU A 670 -4.84 21.33 1.11
C GLU A 670 -4.47 22.65 0.39
N PRO A 671 -3.99 22.64 -0.87
CA PRO A 671 -3.76 23.87 -1.62
C PRO A 671 -5.04 24.69 -1.82
N ALA A 672 -6.20 24.04 -2.05
CA ALA A 672 -7.50 24.74 -2.15
C ALA A 672 -7.94 25.35 -0.81
N LEU A 673 -7.65 24.70 0.32
CA LEU A 673 -7.88 25.25 1.66
C LEU A 673 -7.01 26.48 1.91
N LEU A 674 -5.73 26.43 1.54
CA LEU A 674 -4.83 27.59 1.63
C LEU A 674 -5.36 28.76 0.78
N TYR A 675 -5.77 28.48 -0.47
CA TYR A 675 -6.43 29.47 -1.33
C TYR A 675 -7.66 30.09 -0.65
N GLY A 676 -8.53 29.27 -0.07
CA GLY A 676 -9.73 29.72 0.65
C GLY A 676 -9.40 30.59 1.88
N LEU A 677 -8.40 30.20 2.68
CA LEU A 677 -7.95 30.98 3.84
C LEU A 677 -7.42 32.37 3.44
N LEU A 678 -6.67 32.43 2.34
CA LEU A 678 -6.15 33.68 1.80
C LEU A 678 -7.29 34.57 1.27
N ARG A 679 -8.26 33.99 0.55
CA ARG A 679 -9.38 34.73 -0.07
C ARG A 679 -10.41 35.26 0.93
N LEU A 680 -10.78 34.45 1.93
CA LEU A 680 -11.88 34.77 2.83
C LEU A 680 -11.47 35.73 3.97
N GLY A 681 -10.18 36.08 4.06
CA GLY A 681 -9.62 37.02 5.06
C GLY A 681 -9.83 36.57 6.50
N GLY A 682 -9.32 37.32 7.49
CA GLY A 682 -9.51 37.11 8.95
C GLY A 682 -10.32 38.22 9.63
N HIS A 683 -10.61 38.14 10.94
CA HIS A 683 -11.12 39.31 11.67
C HIS A 683 -10.10 40.46 11.64
N LYS A 684 -8.83 40.12 11.89
CA LYS A 684 -7.71 41.02 11.60
C LYS A 684 -7.26 40.76 10.16
N LYS A 685 -7.39 41.77 9.30
CA LYS A 685 -6.91 41.67 7.92
C LYS A 685 -5.39 41.50 7.92
N VAL A 686 -4.91 40.43 7.30
CA VAL A 686 -3.50 40.30 6.95
C VAL A 686 -3.23 41.29 5.83
N ALA A 687 -2.19 42.10 5.96
CA ALA A 687 -1.76 42.95 4.86
C ALA A 687 -1.33 42.04 3.70
N PRO A 688 -1.83 42.25 2.46
CA PRO A 688 -1.55 41.35 1.34
C PRO A 688 -0.04 41.13 1.17
N LEU A 689 0.75 42.20 1.19
CA LEU A 689 2.21 42.15 1.08
C LEU A 689 2.90 41.33 2.18
N ALA A 690 2.29 41.13 3.36
CA ALA A 690 2.85 40.26 4.40
C ALA A 690 2.81 38.78 4.01
N VAL A 691 1.82 38.35 3.20
CA VAL A 691 1.77 36.99 2.62
C VAL A 691 2.96 36.77 1.70
N ILE A 692 3.27 37.78 0.88
CA ILE A 692 4.42 37.77 -0.03
C ILE A 692 5.73 37.79 0.74
N ASP A 693 5.83 38.57 1.82
CA ASP A 693 7.00 38.56 2.70
C ASP A 693 7.24 37.20 3.33
N ALA A 694 6.18 36.57 3.84
CA ALA A 694 6.28 35.24 4.44
C ALA A 694 6.77 34.20 3.42
N LEU A 695 6.20 34.20 2.21
CA LEU A 695 6.63 33.33 1.12
C LEU A 695 8.10 33.57 0.75
N TRP A 696 8.50 34.84 0.66
CA TRP A 696 9.87 35.24 0.32
C TRP A 696 10.88 34.82 1.39
N VAL A 697 10.57 35.03 2.67
CA VAL A 697 11.44 34.63 3.79
C VAL A 697 11.66 33.11 3.78
N GLY A 698 10.60 32.33 3.57
CA GLY A 698 10.72 30.87 3.43
C GLY A 698 11.67 30.48 2.31
N ALA A 699 11.52 31.10 1.13
CA ALA A 699 12.37 30.79 -0.03
C ALA A 699 13.84 31.19 0.17
N VAL A 700 14.12 32.34 0.77
CA VAL A 700 15.49 32.75 1.10
C VAL A 700 16.12 31.79 2.10
N ALA A 701 15.39 31.36 3.13
CA ALA A 701 15.87 30.38 4.09
C ALA A 701 16.21 29.04 3.43
N THR A 702 15.38 28.57 2.50
CA THR A 702 15.63 27.36 1.69
C THR A 702 16.88 27.50 0.82
N ALA A 703 17.06 28.65 0.14
CA ALA A 703 18.23 28.90 -0.67
C ALA A 703 19.51 28.96 0.16
N LEU A 704 19.48 29.66 1.30
CA LEU A 704 20.61 29.72 2.24
C LEU A 704 20.97 28.33 2.78
N TYR A 705 19.97 27.52 3.14
CA TYR A 705 20.20 26.15 3.57
C TYR A 705 20.85 25.31 2.46
N ALA A 706 20.32 25.36 1.23
CA ALA A 706 20.89 24.64 0.09
C ALA A 706 22.35 25.03 -0.17
N LEU A 707 22.68 26.33 -0.07
CA LEU A 707 24.06 26.82 -0.20
C LEU A 707 24.96 26.39 0.96
N ALA A 708 24.44 26.40 2.19
CA ALA A 708 25.19 26.01 3.39
C ALA A 708 25.57 24.52 3.36
N ILE A 709 24.69 23.65 2.83
CA ILE A 709 24.97 22.22 2.72
C ILE A 709 25.63 21.81 1.40
N TYR A 710 25.65 22.67 0.38
CA TYR A 710 26.26 22.38 -0.92
C TYR A 710 27.70 21.84 -0.86
N PRO A 711 28.59 22.33 0.05
CA PRO A 711 29.93 21.78 0.18
C PRO A 711 29.95 20.31 0.65
N LEU A 712 28.91 19.86 1.35
CA LEU A 712 28.80 18.52 1.91
C LEU A 712 28.30 17.51 0.86
N PRO A 713 28.72 16.23 0.92
CA PRO A 713 28.20 15.17 0.05
C PRO A 713 26.67 15.01 0.15
N SER A 714 26.08 15.26 1.33
CA SER A 714 24.65 15.17 1.57
C SER A 714 23.82 16.33 0.99
N GLY A 715 24.46 17.39 0.48
CA GLY A 715 23.78 18.55 -0.10
C GLY A 715 23.83 18.61 -1.63
N VAL A 716 24.46 17.62 -2.27
CA VAL A 716 24.62 17.55 -3.73
C VAL A 716 24.25 16.18 -4.26
N ILE A 717 23.71 16.16 -5.47
CA ILE A 717 23.58 14.95 -6.28
C ILE A 717 24.54 15.10 -7.46
N GLU A 718 25.46 14.15 -7.60
CA GLU A 718 26.35 14.09 -8.75
C GLU A 718 25.64 13.41 -9.91
N ALA A 719 25.40 14.17 -10.96
CA ALA A 719 24.81 13.66 -12.20
C ALA A 719 25.50 14.33 -13.38
N GLU A 720 25.75 13.57 -14.45
CA GLU A 720 26.33 14.11 -15.69
C GLU A 720 27.69 14.84 -15.49
N GLY A 721 28.46 14.41 -14.48
CA GLY A 721 29.77 14.98 -14.15
C GLY A 721 29.73 16.37 -13.51
N VAL A 722 28.64 16.72 -12.81
CA VAL A 722 28.55 17.95 -11.99
C VAL A 722 27.88 17.69 -10.65
N ARG A 723 28.31 18.47 -9.65
CA ARG A 723 27.65 18.58 -8.35
C ARG A 723 26.44 19.50 -8.47
N ARG A 724 25.25 18.97 -8.20
CA ARG A 724 23.98 19.70 -8.33
C ARG A 724 23.33 19.91 -6.97
N ALA A 725 23.03 21.16 -6.61
CA ALA A 725 22.39 21.51 -5.35
C ALA A 725 20.95 20.97 -5.31
N HIS A 726 20.58 20.27 -4.22
CA HIS A 726 19.20 19.82 -4.00
C HIS A 726 18.63 20.24 -2.63
N GLY A 727 19.45 20.70 -1.67
CA GLY A 727 18.93 21.10 -0.36
C GLY A 727 18.32 19.90 0.37
N PHE A 728 17.09 20.05 0.87
CA PHE A 728 16.31 18.94 1.44
C PHE A 728 15.31 18.35 0.42
N TYR A 729 15.36 18.74 -0.85
CA TYR A 729 14.51 18.16 -1.90
C TYR A 729 15.09 16.83 -2.40
N GLY A 730 14.21 15.94 -2.89
CA GLY A 730 14.61 14.64 -3.43
C GLY A 730 15.38 14.72 -4.75
N SER A 731 15.35 15.85 -5.47
CA SER A 731 16.11 16.06 -6.70
C SER A 731 16.52 17.53 -6.87
N PRO A 732 17.60 17.83 -7.61
CA PRO A 732 17.97 19.21 -7.95
C PRO A 732 16.90 19.92 -8.79
N ASN A 733 16.14 19.16 -9.60
CA ASN A 733 15.06 19.71 -10.42
C ASN A 733 13.92 20.25 -9.54
N ASN A 734 13.55 19.55 -8.46
CA ASN A 734 12.49 19.98 -7.56
C ASN A 734 12.85 21.31 -6.86
N LEU A 735 14.11 21.45 -6.42
CA LEU A 735 14.60 22.72 -5.88
C LEU A 735 14.55 23.84 -6.93
N ALA A 736 14.96 23.54 -8.17
CA ALA A 736 14.92 24.51 -9.27
C ALA A 736 13.50 24.99 -9.59
N LEU A 737 12.53 24.05 -9.70
CA LEU A 737 11.12 24.31 -9.96
C LEU A 737 10.50 25.27 -8.94
N TYR A 738 10.93 25.20 -7.68
CA TYR A 738 10.48 26.13 -6.65
C TYR A 738 11.20 27.49 -6.75
N LEU A 739 12.55 27.50 -6.79
CA LEU A 739 13.33 28.74 -6.76
C LEU A 739 13.10 29.62 -7.99
N GLU A 740 12.90 29.04 -9.17
CA GLU A 740 12.65 29.79 -10.41
C GLU A 740 11.32 30.57 -10.37
N ARG A 741 10.33 30.06 -9.62
CA ARG A 741 9.02 30.72 -9.46
C ARG A 741 9.08 31.91 -8.52
N ILE A 742 10.03 31.86 -7.59
CA ILE A 742 10.20 32.88 -6.55
C ILE A 742 11.19 33.96 -6.97
N LEU A 743 12.28 33.61 -7.66
CA LEU A 743 13.33 34.56 -8.06
C LEU A 743 12.80 35.83 -8.75
N PRO A 744 11.82 35.78 -9.68
CA PRO A 744 11.26 36.97 -10.33
C PRO A 744 10.61 37.95 -9.36
N LEU A 745 10.08 37.46 -8.24
CA LEU A 745 9.52 38.28 -7.16
C LEU A 745 10.61 39.12 -6.47
N GLY A 746 11.75 38.49 -6.17
CA GLY A 746 12.95 39.14 -5.66
C GLY A 746 13.48 40.22 -6.59
N VAL A 747 13.56 39.90 -7.88
CA VAL A 747 14.01 40.83 -8.92
C VAL A 747 13.06 42.03 -9.06
N ALA A 748 11.74 41.79 -9.14
CA ALA A 748 10.76 42.85 -9.33
C ALA A 748 10.75 43.85 -8.15
N LEU A 749 10.71 43.35 -6.91
CA LEU A 749 10.69 44.20 -5.71
C LEU A 749 12.08 44.77 -5.37
N GLY A 750 13.17 44.07 -5.66
CA GLY A 750 14.54 44.54 -5.44
C GLY A 750 14.96 45.65 -6.41
N LEU A 751 14.50 45.60 -7.66
CA LEU A 751 14.82 46.62 -8.66
C LEU A 751 13.83 47.79 -8.66
N TRP A 752 12.55 47.53 -8.44
CA TRP A 752 11.49 48.54 -8.61
C TRP A 752 10.74 48.91 -7.32
N GLY A 753 11.06 48.26 -6.18
CA GLY A 753 10.41 48.52 -4.90
C GLY A 753 10.54 49.97 -4.46
N GLN A 754 9.45 50.51 -3.89
CA GLN A 754 9.38 51.90 -3.47
C GLN A 754 9.90 52.09 -2.05
N LYS A 755 9.63 51.14 -1.14
CA LYS A 755 10.15 51.22 0.23
C LYS A 755 11.57 50.69 0.28
N THR A 756 12.46 51.47 0.87
CA THR A 756 13.90 51.16 1.00
C THR A 756 14.13 49.79 1.62
N TRP A 757 13.40 49.43 2.67
CA TRP A 757 13.59 48.13 3.35
C TRP A 757 13.20 46.94 2.47
N ARG A 758 12.08 47.00 1.71
CA ARG A 758 11.67 45.90 0.81
C ARG A 758 12.63 45.79 -0.35
N ARG A 759 13.04 46.92 -0.91
CA ARG A 759 14.03 46.95 -1.98
C ARG A 759 15.32 46.22 -1.58
N TRP A 760 15.86 46.50 -0.41
CA TRP A 760 17.06 45.82 0.08
C TRP A 760 16.80 44.37 0.52
N ALA A 761 15.70 44.09 1.22
CA ALA A 761 15.38 42.73 1.68
C ALA A 761 15.15 41.75 0.51
N TYR A 762 14.46 42.19 -0.54
CA TYR A 762 14.22 41.38 -1.73
C TYR A 762 15.46 41.36 -2.65
N GLY A 763 16.15 42.48 -2.82
CA GLY A 763 17.37 42.55 -3.62
C GLY A 763 18.51 41.70 -3.06
N LEU A 764 18.81 41.82 -1.77
CA LEU A 764 19.85 41.02 -1.11
C LEU A 764 19.45 39.55 -1.00
N GLY A 765 18.17 39.26 -0.73
CA GLY A 765 17.65 37.88 -0.70
C GLY A 765 17.67 37.20 -2.07
N ALA A 766 17.59 37.95 -3.17
CA ALA A 766 17.63 37.39 -4.52
C ALA A 766 19.01 36.81 -4.87
N ILE A 767 20.09 37.28 -4.21
CA ILE A 767 21.45 36.79 -4.43
C ILE A 767 21.59 35.31 -4.05
N PRO A 768 21.31 34.87 -2.81
CA PRO A 768 21.39 33.46 -2.46
C PRO A 768 20.35 32.62 -3.22
N VAL A 769 19.15 33.15 -3.51
CA VAL A 769 18.14 32.45 -4.31
C VAL A 769 18.64 32.16 -5.72
N ALA A 770 19.23 33.16 -6.39
CA ALA A 770 19.81 33.00 -7.72
C ALA A 770 21.02 32.05 -7.70
N ALA A 771 21.90 32.16 -6.70
CA ALA A 771 23.06 31.27 -6.56
C ALA A 771 22.63 29.81 -6.37
N ALA A 772 21.69 29.54 -5.46
CA ALA A 772 21.15 28.19 -5.26
C ALA A 772 20.47 27.66 -6.53
N PHE A 773 19.66 28.49 -7.20
CA PHE A 773 19.02 28.18 -8.48
C PHE A 773 20.03 27.79 -9.56
N LEU A 774 21.10 28.55 -9.73
CA LEU A 774 22.16 28.23 -10.70
C LEU A 774 22.85 26.91 -10.34
N LEU A 775 23.16 26.67 -9.06
CA LEU A 775 23.81 25.43 -8.64
C LEU A 775 22.92 24.18 -8.78
N THR A 776 21.63 24.30 -9.11
CA THR A 776 20.78 23.12 -9.42
C THR A 776 21.14 22.46 -10.76
N PHE A 777 21.74 23.21 -11.69
CA PHE A 777 21.97 22.78 -13.08
C PHE A 777 20.72 22.15 -13.74
N SER A 778 19.50 22.61 -13.40
CA SER A 778 18.28 22.11 -14.02
C SER A 778 18.12 22.66 -15.43
N ARG A 779 18.28 21.79 -16.44
CA ARG A 779 18.20 22.15 -17.86
C ARG A 779 16.85 22.76 -18.23
N GLY A 780 15.74 22.20 -17.75
CA GLY A 780 14.41 22.72 -18.03
C GLY A 780 14.19 24.11 -17.43
N ALA A 781 14.69 24.31 -16.21
CA ALA A 781 14.61 25.59 -15.52
C ALA A 781 15.45 26.68 -16.23
N TRP A 782 16.65 26.32 -16.70
CA TRP A 782 17.52 27.24 -17.42
C TRP A 782 17.07 27.54 -18.84
N ALA A 783 16.59 26.52 -19.58
CA ALA A 783 16.26 26.64 -20.99
C ALA A 783 14.85 27.16 -21.25
N LEU A 784 13.89 26.89 -20.36
CA LEU A 784 12.47 27.25 -20.54
C LEU A 784 11.98 28.18 -19.43
N GLY A 785 12.16 27.79 -18.16
CA GLY A 785 11.60 28.51 -17.03
C GLY A 785 12.12 29.94 -16.88
N PHE A 786 13.42 30.11 -16.73
CA PHE A 786 14.05 31.43 -16.55
C PHE A 786 13.83 32.37 -17.75
N PRO A 787 14.01 31.94 -19.03
CA PRO A 787 13.68 32.79 -20.17
C PRO A 787 12.22 33.24 -20.18
N ALA A 788 11.27 32.35 -19.85
CA ALA A 788 9.85 32.71 -19.77
C ALA A 788 9.57 33.75 -18.67
N ALA A 789 10.19 33.60 -17.49
CA ALA A 789 10.11 34.60 -16.42
C ALA A 789 10.72 35.94 -16.84
N ALA A 790 11.93 35.93 -17.41
CA ALA A 790 12.63 37.14 -17.83
C ALA A 790 11.85 37.88 -18.94
N LEU A 791 11.32 37.16 -19.92
CA LEU A 791 10.47 37.72 -20.97
C LEU A 791 9.20 38.35 -20.37
N THR A 792 8.56 37.67 -19.42
CA THR A 792 7.37 38.20 -18.74
C THR A 792 7.69 39.50 -17.99
N LEU A 793 8.79 39.54 -17.24
CA LEU A 793 9.24 40.77 -16.56
C LEU A 793 9.59 41.89 -17.55
N ALA A 794 10.20 41.57 -18.70
CA ALA A 794 10.56 42.54 -19.72
C ALA A 794 9.33 43.16 -20.41
N LEU A 795 8.33 42.33 -20.74
CA LEU A 795 7.10 42.74 -21.41
C LEU A 795 6.18 43.54 -20.48
N LEU A 796 6.01 43.08 -19.25
CA LEU A 796 5.05 43.66 -18.29
C LEU A 796 5.69 44.70 -17.35
N GLY A 797 7.02 44.86 -17.39
CA GLY A 797 7.78 45.80 -16.56
C GLY A 797 7.43 47.27 -16.82
N SER A 798 7.42 48.05 -15.73
CA SER A 798 6.80 49.38 -15.64
C SER A 798 7.59 50.53 -16.28
N ARG A 799 8.89 50.40 -16.54
CA ARG A 799 9.69 51.46 -17.19
C ARG A 799 10.51 50.96 -18.38
N PRO A 800 10.46 51.62 -19.55
CA PRO A 800 11.23 51.23 -20.75
C PRO A 800 12.74 51.13 -20.49
N ALA A 801 13.29 52.03 -19.67
CA ALA A 801 14.71 52.09 -19.36
C ALA A 801 15.24 50.87 -18.58
N HIS A 802 14.39 50.05 -17.97
CA HIS A 802 14.79 48.83 -17.25
C HIS A 802 14.63 47.57 -18.11
N ARG A 803 13.86 47.63 -19.21
CA ARG A 803 13.68 46.50 -20.15
C ARG A 803 15.00 46.06 -20.77
N LYS A 804 15.89 47.02 -21.07
CA LYS A 804 17.24 46.75 -21.57
C LYS A 804 18.10 45.92 -20.61
N TRP A 805 17.97 46.12 -19.30
CA TRP A 805 18.72 45.38 -18.29
C TRP A 805 18.19 43.95 -18.11
N VAL A 806 16.87 43.75 -18.22
CA VAL A 806 16.25 42.42 -18.23
C VAL A 806 16.63 41.66 -19.50
N ALA A 807 16.65 42.34 -20.66
CA ALA A 807 17.12 41.76 -21.92
C ALA A 807 18.62 41.41 -21.88
N LEU A 808 19.45 42.25 -21.27
CA LEU A 808 20.88 41.98 -21.04
C LEU A 808 21.11 40.81 -20.08
N ALA A 809 20.30 40.68 -19.02
CA ALA A 809 20.37 39.52 -18.12
C ALA A 809 19.93 38.22 -18.81
N ALA A 810 18.89 38.28 -19.65
CA ALA A 810 18.46 37.15 -20.48
C ALA A 810 19.52 36.76 -21.52
N LEU A 811 20.17 37.74 -22.16
CA LEU A 811 21.27 37.53 -23.10
C LEU A 811 22.53 36.99 -22.41
N GLY A 812 22.89 37.52 -21.24
CA GLY A 812 24.03 37.05 -20.43
C GLY A 812 23.86 35.59 -19.98
N LEU A 813 22.65 35.20 -19.57
CA LEU A 813 22.35 33.81 -19.25
C LEU A 813 22.25 32.94 -20.51
N GLY A 814 21.74 33.46 -21.63
CA GLY A 814 21.84 32.82 -22.94
C GLY A 814 23.30 32.55 -23.33
N GLY A 815 24.21 33.47 -23.01
CA GLY A 815 25.66 33.27 -23.14
C GLY A 815 26.21 32.17 -22.24
N ILE A 816 25.74 32.06 -20.99
CA ILE A 816 26.10 30.96 -20.08
C ILE A 816 25.58 29.61 -20.60
N LEU A 817 24.39 29.57 -21.20
CA LEU A 817 23.81 28.38 -21.84
C LEU A 817 24.60 27.97 -23.10
N VAL A 818 25.08 28.94 -23.87
CA VAL A 818 25.96 28.73 -25.03
C VAL A 818 27.35 28.25 -24.59
N LEU A 819 27.88 28.74 -23.48
CA LEU A 819 29.13 28.23 -22.89
C LEU A 819 28.94 26.81 -22.31
N GLY A 820 27.74 26.48 -21.82
CA GLY A 820 27.32 25.12 -21.46
C GLY A 820 27.00 24.19 -22.65
N ALA A 821 27.00 24.70 -23.89
CA ALA A 821 26.58 23.96 -25.08
C ALA A 821 27.49 22.79 -25.47
N TRP A 822 28.71 22.68 -24.92
CA TRP A 822 29.54 21.49 -25.05
C TRP A 822 28.86 20.22 -24.49
N ARG A 823 27.88 20.36 -23.58
CA ARG A 823 27.09 19.24 -23.01
C ARG A 823 25.70 19.05 -23.63
N LEU A 824 25.19 20.01 -24.41
CA LEU A 824 23.90 19.90 -25.09
C LEU A 824 23.96 19.07 -26.39
N ARG A 825 25.16 18.71 -26.85
CA ARG A 825 25.37 17.93 -28.10
C ARG A 825 24.73 16.53 -28.10
N GLY A 826 24.37 15.97 -26.93
CA GLY A 826 23.60 14.72 -26.81
C GLY A 826 22.17 14.89 -26.30
N ALA A 827 21.70 16.12 -26.06
CA ALA A 827 20.39 16.41 -25.48
C ALA A 827 19.24 16.50 -26.51
N LEU A 828 19.58 16.47 -27.81
CA LEU A 828 18.65 16.56 -28.94
C LEU A 828 18.68 15.31 -29.82
N ASP A 829 19.28 14.21 -29.33
CA ASP A 829 19.21 12.93 -30.02
C ASP A 829 17.83 12.31 -29.76
N TRP A 830 16.99 12.29 -30.79
CA TRP A 830 15.64 11.74 -30.75
C TRP A 830 15.61 10.23 -30.94
N ARG A 831 16.76 9.61 -31.22
CA ARG A 831 16.89 8.16 -31.41
C ARG A 831 17.42 7.46 -30.16
N GLN A 832 18.19 8.14 -29.32
CA GLN A 832 18.79 7.61 -28.08
C GLN A 832 18.94 8.73 -27.03
N GLY A 833 18.94 8.39 -25.73
CA GLY A 833 19.16 9.36 -24.64
C GLY A 833 17.90 10.07 -24.14
N THR A 834 18.08 11.21 -23.45
CA THR A 834 17.03 11.85 -22.62
C THR A 834 15.85 12.43 -23.41
N ALA A 835 16.05 12.85 -24.66
CA ALA A 835 14.96 13.34 -25.51
C ALA A 835 14.07 12.20 -26.05
N PHE A 836 14.68 11.07 -26.44
CA PHE A 836 13.96 9.84 -26.79
C PHE A 836 13.09 9.36 -25.63
N LEU A 837 13.65 9.24 -24.42
CA LEU A 837 12.91 8.79 -23.24
C LEU A 837 11.68 9.65 -22.94
N ARG A 838 11.80 10.97 -23.04
CA ARG A 838 10.67 11.90 -22.85
C ARG A 838 9.59 11.76 -23.93
N LEU A 839 10.00 11.63 -25.19
CA LEU A 839 9.03 11.46 -26.28
C LEU A 839 8.27 10.13 -26.13
N SER A 840 8.99 9.04 -25.83
CA SER A 840 8.40 7.73 -25.57
C SER A 840 7.43 7.78 -24.39
N LEU A 841 7.82 8.41 -23.28
CA LEU A 841 6.97 8.62 -22.12
C LEU A 841 5.69 9.39 -22.47
N TRP A 842 5.78 10.45 -23.26
CA TRP A 842 4.61 11.24 -23.67
C TRP A 842 3.67 10.46 -24.58
N GLN A 843 4.21 9.64 -25.49
CA GLN A 843 3.40 8.78 -26.35
C GLN A 843 2.67 7.70 -25.53
N SER A 844 3.36 7.06 -24.58
CA SER A 844 2.77 6.10 -23.65
C SER A 844 1.69 6.75 -22.77
N ALA A 845 1.96 7.95 -22.25
CA ALA A 845 1.01 8.73 -21.47
C ALA A 845 -0.22 9.16 -22.29
N TRP A 846 -0.02 9.48 -23.58
CA TRP A 846 -1.11 9.77 -24.50
C TRP A 846 -2.00 8.54 -24.77
N GLU A 847 -1.40 7.37 -24.99
CA GLU A 847 -2.13 6.11 -25.14
C GLU A 847 -2.92 5.78 -23.87
N MET A 848 -2.29 5.89 -22.70
CA MET A 848 -2.98 5.73 -21.41
C MET A 848 -4.14 6.73 -21.25
N ALA A 849 -3.97 7.97 -21.68
CA ALA A 849 -5.04 8.97 -21.61
C ALA A 849 -6.19 8.66 -22.59
N ARG A 850 -5.91 8.05 -23.73
CA ARG A 850 -6.92 7.58 -24.68
C ARG A 850 -7.73 6.41 -24.14
N ASP A 851 -7.09 5.51 -23.41
CA ASP A 851 -7.74 4.36 -22.78
C ASP A 851 -8.56 4.77 -21.55
N HIS A 852 -8.17 5.88 -20.90
CA HIS A 852 -8.84 6.42 -19.70
C HIS A 852 -9.27 7.90 -19.84
N PRO A 853 -10.13 8.26 -20.82
CA PRO A 853 -10.31 9.67 -21.23
C PRO A 853 -11.06 10.53 -20.20
N TRP A 854 -12.04 9.97 -19.50
CA TRP A 854 -13.01 10.75 -18.70
C TRP A 854 -12.54 11.08 -17.30
N LEU A 855 -11.92 10.13 -16.61
CA LEU A 855 -11.47 10.25 -15.22
C LEU A 855 -9.95 10.08 -15.08
N GLY A 856 -9.25 9.71 -16.17
CA GLY A 856 -7.86 9.31 -16.09
C GLY A 856 -7.71 7.97 -15.35
N VAL A 857 -6.47 7.67 -14.97
CA VAL A 857 -6.15 6.55 -14.08
C VAL A 857 -6.31 6.92 -12.60
N GLY A 858 -6.57 8.20 -12.32
CA GLY A 858 -6.77 8.75 -10.99
C GLY A 858 -5.48 9.31 -10.35
N PRO A 859 -5.60 10.08 -9.26
CA PRO A 859 -4.44 10.67 -8.58
C PRO A 859 -3.43 9.60 -8.13
N ASP A 860 -2.15 9.80 -8.41
CA ASP A 860 -0.99 8.97 -8.02
C ASP A 860 -1.03 7.52 -8.53
N ASN A 861 -1.83 7.25 -9.57
CA ASN A 861 -2.00 5.91 -10.13
C ASN A 861 -1.12 5.63 -11.38
N PHE A 862 -0.53 6.67 -11.99
CA PHE A 862 0.26 6.55 -13.23
C PHE A 862 1.32 5.44 -13.18
N LEU A 863 2.10 5.38 -12.11
CA LEU A 863 3.17 4.39 -11.90
C LEU A 863 2.70 2.94 -12.10
N TYR A 864 1.50 2.62 -11.61
CA TYR A 864 0.96 1.26 -11.62
C TYR A 864 0.45 0.83 -13.00
N TYR A 865 0.07 1.81 -13.83
CA TYR A 865 -0.38 1.57 -15.19
C TYR A 865 0.78 1.67 -16.19
N TYR A 866 1.77 2.53 -15.93
CA TYR A 866 2.81 2.86 -16.90
C TYR A 866 3.55 1.63 -17.42
N GLY A 867 3.77 0.62 -16.57
CA GLY A 867 4.40 -0.64 -16.94
C GLY A 867 3.74 -1.40 -18.09
N ASP A 868 2.44 -1.18 -18.35
CA ASP A 868 1.71 -1.78 -19.48
C ASP A 868 1.84 -0.94 -20.78
N TYR A 869 2.30 0.31 -20.70
CA TYR A 869 2.41 1.25 -21.83
C TYR A 869 3.85 1.55 -22.24
N ILE A 870 4.85 0.96 -21.60
CA ILE A 870 6.28 1.22 -21.90
C ILE A 870 6.58 0.83 -23.33
N ARG A 871 7.22 1.76 -24.05
CA ARG A 871 7.71 1.53 -25.40
C ARG A 871 9.09 0.86 -25.38
N PRO A 872 9.39 0.00 -26.38
CA PRO A 872 10.71 -0.61 -26.51
C PRO A 872 11.85 0.42 -26.44
N GLY A 873 12.84 0.18 -25.59
CA GLY A 873 13.98 1.05 -25.36
C GLY A 873 13.78 2.13 -24.27
N ALA A 874 12.58 2.25 -23.69
CA ALA A 874 12.27 3.20 -22.61
C ALA A 874 12.09 2.53 -21.23
N GLU A 875 12.50 1.27 -21.07
CA GLU A 875 12.28 0.45 -19.88
C GLU A 875 13.02 0.99 -18.64
N VAL A 876 14.10 1.77 -18.83
CA VAL A 876 14.86 2.41 -17.75
C VAL A 876 13.99 3.34 -16.89
N ASP A 877 12.92 3.89 -17.45
CA ASP A 877 12.02 4.86 -16.81
C ASP A 877 10.73 4.21 -16.26
N ARG A 878 10.64 2.87 -16.17
CA ARG A 878 9.44 2.11 -15.73
C ARG A 878 8.84 2.57 -14.40
N TRP A 879 9.66 3.16 -13.53
CA TRP A 879 9.28 3.56 -12.18
C TRP A 879 8.90 5.05 -12.05
N LEU A 880 8.67 5.74 -13.17
CA LEU A 880 8.21 7.12 -13.16
C LEU A 880 6.77 7.21 -12.62
N SER A 881 6.53 8.21 -11.78
CA SER A 881 5.23 8.46 -11.16
C SER A 881 4.37 9.50 -11.91
N HIS A 882 4.89 10.10 -12.97
CA HIS A 882 4.17 11.10 -13.78
C HIS A 882 4.80 11.25 -15.18
N PRO A 883 4.07 11.80 -16.17
CA PRO A 883 4.50 11.82 -17.56
C PRO A 883 5.47 12.96 -17.94
N HIS A 884 6.02 13.72 -16.98
CA HIS A 884 6.83 14.93 -17.23
C HIS A 884 6.22 15.92 -18.27
N ASN A 885 4.89 16.05 -18.28
CA ASN A 885 4.16 16.97 -19.14
C ASN A 885 2.89 17.44 -18.42
N LEU A 886 2.81 18.73 -18.12
CA LEU A 886 1.73 19.33 -17.34
C LEU A 886 0.32 18.97 -17.85
N ILE A 887 0.10 18.96 -19.16
CA ILE A 887 -1.24 18.72 -19.74
C ILE A 887 -1.61 17.24 -19.57
N LEU A 888 -0.69 16.33 -19.93
CA LEU A 888 -0.90 14.89 -19.78
C LEU A 888 -1.05 14.49 -18.31
N ASP A 889 -0.31 15.15 -17.41
CA ASP A 889 -0.36 14.89 -15.97
C ASP A 889 -1.74 15.27 -15.39
N PHE A 890 -2.29 16.43 -15.75
CA PHE A 890 -3.67 16.80 -15.38
C PHE A 890 -4.71 15.87 -16.00
N TRP A 891 -4.51 15.43 -17.25
CA TRP A 891 -5.43 14.50 -17.90
C TRP A 891 -5.41 13.14 -17.20
N LEU A 892 -4.25 12.54 -16.98
CA LEU A 892 -4.14 11.20 -16.42
C LEU A 892 -4.60 11.13 -14.95
N ARG A 893 -4.50 12.23 -14.19
CA ARG A 893 -4.95 12.26 -12.79
C ARG A 893 -6.44 12.56 -12.63
N LEU A 894 -7.02 13.37 -13.51
CA LEU A 894 -8.37 13.95 -13.33
C LEU A 894 -9.29 13.78 -14.55
N GLY A 895 -8.82 13.09 -15.57
CA GLY A 895 -9.48 12.99 -16.88
C GLY A 895 -9.43 14.28 -17.69
N ILE A 896 -10.16 14.30 -18.81
CA ILE A 896 -10.25 15.48 -19.68
C ILE A 896 -10.78 16.73 -18.94
N GLY A 897 -11.58 16.53 -17.88
CA GLY A 897 -12.01 17.60 -16.98
C GLY A 897 -10.83 18.30 -16.28
N GLY A 898 -9.75 17.57 -15.97
CA GLY A 898 -8.50 18.12 -15.44
C GLY A 898 -7.84 19.13 -16.38
N VAL A 899 -7.82 18.84 -17.68
CA VAL A 899 -7.31 19.77 -18.70
C VAL A 899 -8.16 21.04 -18.75
N GLY A 900 -9.50 20.90 -18.64
CA GLY A 900 -10.43 22.02 -18.53
C GLY A 900 -10.16 22.90 -17.30
N VAL A 901 -9.89 22.29 -16.15
CA VAL A 901 -9.51 23.01 -14.91
C VAL A 901 -8.19 23.76 -15.08
N LEU A 902 -7.16 23.11 -15.66
CA LEU A 902 -5.88 23.75 -15.91
C LEU A 902 -6.06 24.99 -16.81
N ALA A 903 -6.83 24.87 -17.90
CA ALA A 903 -7.16 25.99 -18.77
C ALA A 903 -7.92 27.09 -18.02
N ALA A 904 -8.85 26.73 -17.13
CA ALA A 904 -9.58 27.68 -16.29
C ALA A 904 -8.67 28.42 -15.31
N PHE A 905 -7.69 27.76 -14.71
CA PHE A 905 -6.69 28.38 -13.84
C PHE A 905 -5.80 29.36 -14.61
N VAL A 906 -5.21 28.93 -15.72
CA VAL A 906 -4.30 29.79 -16.50
C VAL A 906 -5.06 30.97 -17.11
N GLY A 907 -6.21 30.71 -17.75
CA GLY A 907 -7.04 31.75 -18.35
C GLY A 907 -7.58 32.74 -17.33
N GLY A 908 -8.06 32.24 -16.17
CA GLY A 908 -8.53 33.07 -15.08
C GLY A 908 -7.41 33.92 -14.45
N PHE A 909 -6.21 33.35 -14.27
CA PHE A 909 -5.04 34.06 -13.78
C PHE A 909 -4.66 35.22 -14.70
N VAL A 910 -4.55 34.96 -16.01
CA VAL A 910 -4.20 35.97 -17.02
C VAL A 910 -5.25 37.08 -17.09
N ALA A 911 -6.54 36.72 -17.12
CA ALA A 911 -7.63 37.70 -17.17
C ALA A 911 -7.60 38.64 -15.95
N ARG A 912 -7.37 38.07 -14.76
CA ARG A 912 -7.27 38.83 -13.51
C ARG A 912 -6.01 39.68 -13.46
N LEU A 913 -4.86 39.13 -13.81
CA LEU A 913 -3.60 39.86 -13.88
C LEU A 913 -3.71 41.07 -14.83
N ARG A 914 -4.33 40.90 -16.00
CA ARG A 914 -4.56 41.99 -16.96
C ARG A 914 -5.40 43.11 -16.34
N ALA A 915 -6.55 42.76 -15.74
CA ALA A 915 -7.40 43.73 -15.06
C ALA A 915 -6.67 44.46 -13.92
N TRP A 916 -5.76 43.77 -13.23
CA TRP A 916 -4.98 44.33 -12.14
C TRP A 916 -3.88 45.28 -12.63
N LEU A 917 -3.19 44.91 -13.72
CA LEU A 917 -2.17 45.76 -14.34
C LEU A 917 -2.75 47.03 -14.98
N THR A 918 -4.02 47.01 -15.41
CA THR A 918 -4.69 48.19 -15.99
C THR A 918 -5.26 49.14 -14.94
N ASN A 919 -5.78 48.62 -13.83
CA ASN A 919 -6.60 49.41 -12.90
C ASN A 919 -5.89 49.80 -11.60
N SER A 920 -4.76 49.17 -11.26
CA SER A 920 -4.06 49.41 -9.99
C SER A 920 -2.94 50.45 -10.11
N PRO A 921 -2.77 51.34 -9.11
CA PRO A 921 -1.66 52.28 -9.06
C PRO A 921 -0.31 51.55 -9.07
N HIS A 922 0.73 52.22 -9.56
CA HIS A 922 2.09 51.69 -9.49
C HIS A 922 2.57 51.66 -8.04
N ASP A 923 2.29 50.58 -7.31
CA ASP A 923 2.71 50.34 -5.93
C ASP A 923 3.46 49.00 -5.78
N GLU A 924 3.89 48.66 -4.57
CA GLU A 924 4.61 47.42 -4.28
C GLU A 924 3.76 46.17 -4.52
N ALA A 925 2.44 46.29 -4.40
CA ALA A 925 1.53 45.18 -4.64
C ALA A 925 1.52 44.85 -6.14
N ARG A 926 1.52 45.87 -7.03
CA ARG A 926 1.73 45.71 -8.48
C ARG A 926 3.00 44.95 -8.84
N LEU A 927 4.10 45.26 -8.16
CA LEU A 927 5.38 44.58 -8.38
C LEU A 927 5.35 43.11 -7.91
N ALA A 928 4.65 42.82 -6.81
CA ALA A 928 4.44 41.46 -6.37
C ALA A 928 3.62 40.63 -7.38
N ALA A 929 2.54 41.20 -7.94
CA ALA A 929 1.78 40.54 -9.01
C ALA A 929 2.62 40.27 -10.25
N LEU A 930 3.47 41.22 -10.63
CA LEU A 930 4.40 41.08 -11.76
C LEU A 930 5.42 39.95 -11.52
N GLY A 931 5.98 39.87 -10.32
CA GLY A 931 6.88 38.78 -9.91
C GLY A 931 6.19 37.41 -9.94
N LEU A 932 4.98 37.31 -9.38
CA LEU A 932 4.18 36.09 -9.41
C LEU A 932 3.78 35.68 -10.83
N ALA A 933 3.47 36.64 -11.71
CA ALA A 933 3.18 36.38 -13.12
C ALA A 933 4.38 35.80 -13.87
N ALA A 934 5.56 36.37 -13.64
CA ALA A 934 6.80 35.83 -14.20
C ALA A 934 7.13 34.44 -13.64
N GLY A 935 6.90 34.21 -12.34
CA GLY A 935 7.02 32.88 -11.74
C GLY A 935 6.03 31.87 -12.33
N MET A 936 4.79 32.29 -12.61
CA MET A 936 3.77 31.45 -13.25
C MET A 936 4.19 31.06 -14.66
N ALA A 937 4.70 32.02 -15.44
CA ALA A 937 5.24 31.76 -16.78
C ALA A 937 6.42 30.76 -16.73
N ALA A 938 7.34 30.91 -15.78
CA ALA A 938 8.43 29.97 -15.58
C ALA A 938 7.92 28.55 -15.26
N GLY A 939 7.01 28.44 -14.29
CA GLY A 939 6.44 27.16 -13.87
C GLY A 939 5.69 26.45 -14.98
N LEU A 940 4.91 27.16 -15.80
CA LEU A 940 4.21 26.60 -16.96
C LEU A 940 5.18 26.15 -18.06
N ALA A 941 6.21 26.94 -18.35
CA ALA A 941 7.19 26.61 -19.40
C ALA A 941 8.05 25.41 -19.02
N HIS A 942 8.59 25.37 -17.81
CA HIS A 942 9.37 24.22 -17.32
C HIS A 942 8.49 22.98 -17.10
N GLY A 943 7.25 23.17 -16.66
CA GLY A 943 6.24 22.12 -16.50
C GLY A 943 5.87 21.35 -17.77
N MET A 944 6.26 21.83 -18.95
CA MET A 944 6.11 21.06 -20.18
C MET A 944 7.14 19.95 -20.32
N MET A 945 8.19 19.95 -19.50
CA MET A 945 9.33 19.03 -19.53
C MET A 945 9.60 18.36 -18.19
N ASP A 946 8.85 18.71 -17.15
CA ASP A 946 8.96 18.18 -15.79
C ASP A 946 7.63 18.40 -15.00
N SER A 947 7.60 18.14 -13.70
CA SER A 947 6.43 18.40 -12.85
C SER A 947 6.18 19.90 -12.67
N ALA A 948 4.93 20.35 -12.86
CA ALA A 948 4.56 21.76 -12.66
C ALA A 948 3.61 22.02 -11.48
N TYR A 949 2.92 21.01 -10.96
CA TYR A 949 1.87 21.23 -9.97
C TYR A 949 1.82 20.18 -8.86
N PHE A 950 1.88 18.88 -9.17
CA PHE A 950 1.58 17.79 -8.22
C PHE A 950 2.73 17.49 -7.22
N THR A 951 3.31 18.54 -6.65
CA THR A 951 4.09 18.49 -5.41
C THR A 951 3.57 19.57 -4.45
N VAL A 952 3.68 19.34 -3.14
CA VAL A 952 3.00 20.17 -2.12
C VAL A 952 3.42 21.64 -2.23
N GLU A 953 4.72 21.90 -2.35
CA GLU A 953 5.26 23.26 -2.45
C GLU A 953 4.86 23.98 -3.74
N LEU A 954 4.77 23.26 -4.87
CA LEU A 954 4.40 23.84 -6.16
C LEU A 954 2.91 24.12 -6.23
N ALA A 955 2.06 23.21 -5.73
CA ALA A 955 0.62 23.38 -5.64
C ALA A 955 0.25 24.53 -4.69
N ALA A 956 0.86 24.58 -3.50
CA ALA A 956 0.62 25.65 -2.53
C ALA A 956 1.07 27.01 -3.09
N TRP A 957 2.25 27.10 -3.71
CA TRP A 957 2.70 28.31 -4.38
C TRP A 957 1.73 28.77 -5.49
N PHE A 958 1.27 27.84 -6.32
CA PHE A 958 0.33 28.11 -7.41
C PHE A 958 -0.98 28.70 -6.87
N MET A 959 -1.49 28.14 -5.78
CA MET A 959 -2.70 28.63 -5.10
C MET A 959 -2.51 30.00 -4.43
N VAL A 960 -1.32 30.29 -3.88
CA VAL A 960 -0.98 31.64 -3.40
C VAL A 960 -0.99 32.65 -4.55
N ALA A 961 -0.42 32.29 -5.71
CA ALA A 961 -0.41 33.15 -6.90
C ALA A 961 -1.83 33.40 -7.44
N LEU A 962 -2.68 32.37 -7.51
CA LEU A 962 -4.08 32.52 -7.89
C LEU A 962 -4.86 33.40 -6.89
N ALA A 963 -4.68 33.18 -5.60
CA ALA A 963 -5.33 33.99 -4.55
C ALA A 963 -4.92 35.47 -4.65
N TRP A 964 -3.66 35.73 -5.03
CA TRP A 964 -3.13 37.09 -5.19
C TRP A 964 -3.92 37.89 -6.21
N VAL A 965 -3.94 37.41 -7.46
CA VAL A 965 -4.59 38.10 -8.57
C VAL A 965 -6.12 38.10 -8.46
N ASN A 966 -6.69 37.14 -7.73
CA ASN A 966 -8.13 37.10 -7.54
C ASN A 966 -8.67 38.11 -6.50
N GLY A 967 -7.79 38.89 -5.87
CA GLY A 967 -8.17 39.98 -4.97
C GLY A 967 -7.86 39.68 -3.51
N LEU A 968 -6.65 39.17 -3.23
CA LEU A 968 -6.05 39.29 -1.90
C LEU A 968 -5.82 40.76 -1.52
N SER A 969 -5.64 41.65 -2.52
CA SER A 969 -5.37 43.08 -2.41
C SER A 969 -6.62 43.96 -2.53
#